data_AF-A0A3Q3WD44-F1
#
_entry.id   AF-A0A3Q3WD44-F1
#
_cell.length_a   1.000
_cell.length_b   1.000
_cell.length_c   1.000
_cell.angle_alpha   90.00
_cell.angle_beta   90.00
_cell.angle_gamma   90.00
#
_symmetry.space_group_name_H-M   'P 1'
#
loop_
_entity.id
_entity.type
_entity.pdbx_description
1 polymer ?
#
loop_
_entity_poly.entity_id
_entity_poly.type
_entity_poly.pdbx_seq_one_letter_code
_entity_poly.pdbx_strand_id
1 'polypeptide(L)'
;FERRDSAILQGAFLRADKLCLPSALSSLQKADWSRVGHLVLEAVREICGQDELSVHQTTKAASWIKKVVCVVWLKLLCREMGEDVEIEWRENSFFSLQSGLPEVNHVVLLEVVMSMAAAKTFANFLLYLPQAQICAELERLVQHVRSSPTRDDDVRLFLDVWWELWKGRDEEKTGGQDNIEAMFARQFARLSSNCSSLSPQAAKKLKLDTTDIQTSLPVTDVLHILLHALKDIKDHISTTDLCYQALSISLDALYTEFLIDQAVVLPTKEKMHILSKIASIKERNDEKLSPELIHEAQRDLRASHAPSQFQPQKMTLGEALKIVTEVAQFWQSSGLLKHCDSSKPSYSAFRLEQSVQRVLTALSETVTHTDDQETDKNILRGLLESLAFPSIESTPEVNARVTAIIINNRLDDYQNLALLFAGEKSWAACEEHWIDCLEKNQAAFQQCDTLLKLASTLMSKLQSDSTNVSHCRRLMKVIADIFSALSLKDKNIALADMLRLSSRGFFGFSIPSALTDRFEQELNMAFNCIIQGGGGTSTVASPGNLSMAASLVARVAFQNPEAALRSCCHSAIFNKAAFSLMANILQQLPGLGGQVERKSSSVLLCSCLQEIIKTKSLSANEKEQFLQFLELLMKPVMTVEGEERRQSFLLPQEVVNFFVLPNISTVGECLIIFLLHTALSVEVEEPGLSPHWVLDCSPFPLLYVLAQLLSQTVRFVSCWCSGGPELCSGSTTRWRNWIGACVST
;
A
#
# COMPACT_ATOMS: atom_id res chain seq x y z
N PHE A 1 21.33 -12.26 31.26
CA PHE A 1 20.40 -11.20 31.67
C PHE A 1 19.05 -11.76 32.10
N GLU A 2 18.39 -12.63 31.33
CA GLU A 2 17.05 -13.16 31.69
C GLU A 2 16.93 -13.83 33.09
N ARG A 3 17.94 -14.56 33.57
CA ARG A 3 17.87 -15.20 34.91
C ARG A 3 17.82 -14.19 36.08
N ARG A 4 18.47 -13.03 35.94
CA ARG A 4 18.45 -11.99 36.97
C ARG A 4 17.07 -11.35 37.03
N ASP A 5 16.54 -10.98 35.87
CA ASP A 5 15.25 -10.32 35.73
C ASP A 5 14.11 -11.23 36.24
N SER A 6 14.15 -12.53 35.91
CA SER A 6 13.24 -13.54 36.45
C SER A 6 13.28 -13.63 37.98
N ALA A 7 14.48 -13.59 38.58
CA ALA A 7 14.64 -13.66 40.04
C ALA A 7 14.13 -12.40 40.76
N ILE A 8 14.28 -11.22 40.14
CA ILE A 8 13.73 -9.95 40.65
C ILE A 8 12.20 -10.05 40.72
N LEU A 9 11.56 -10.52 39.64
CA LEU A 9 10.11 -10.70 39.59
C LEU A 9 9.61 -11.71 40.63
N GLN A 10 10.24 -12.89 40.71
CA GLN A 10 9.90 -13.91 41.71
C GLN A 10 10.04 -13.38 43.13
N GLY A 11 11.15 -12.68 43.41
CA GLY A 11 11.38 -12.04 44.71
C GLY A 11 10.31 -11.01 45.07
N ALA A 12 9.80 -10.26 44.10
CA ALA A 12 8.74 -9.29 44.30
C ALA A 12 7.40 -9.94 44.67
N PHE A 13 6.98 -10.98 43.93
CA PHE A 13 5.75 -11.71 44.25
C PHE A 13 5.84 -12.44 45.61
N LEU A 14 6.99 -13.03 45.95
CA LEU A 14 7.20 -13.65 47.26
C LEU A 14 7.14 -12.63 48.41
N ARG A 15 7.63 -11.40 48.19
CA ARG A 15 7.50 -10.32 49.18
C ARG A 15 6.06 -9.84 49.28
N ALA A 16 5.35 -9.72 48.16
CA ALA A 16 3.93 -9.39 48.15
C ALA A 16 3.09 -10.42 48.93
N ASP A 17 3.36 -11.72 48.73
CA ASP A 17 2.71 -12.80 49.49
C ASP A 17 2.99 -12.72 51.00
N LYS A 18 4.24 -12.40 51.39
CA LYS A 18 4.58 -12.16 52.81
C LYS A 18 3.84 -10.98 53.43
N LEU A 19 3.52 -9.94 52.66
CA LEU A 19 2.71 -8.80 53.11
C LEU A 19 1.21 -9.12 53.22
N CYS A 20 0.78 -10.28 52.73
CA CYS A 20 -0.59 -10.78 52.89
C CYS A 20 -0.80 -11.55 54.20
N LEU A 21 0.27 -11.93 54.93
CA LEU A 21 0.13 -12.75 56.14
C LEU A 21 -0.84 -12.15 57.17
N PRO A 22 -1.73 -12.97 57.78
CA PRO A 22 -1.75 -14.43 57.77
C PRO A 22 -2.45 -15.08 56.56
N SER A 23 -3.04 -14.29 55.65
CA SER A 23 -3.62 -14.81 54.41
C SER A 23 -2.54 -15.00 53.33
N ALA A 24 -2.94 -15.43 52.14
CA ALA A 24 -2.05 -15.66 51.01
C ALA A 24 -2.44 -14.78 49.83
N LEU A 25 -1.51 -14.56 48.90
CA LEU A 25 -1.77 -13.82 47.66
C LEU A 25 -2.90 -14.45 46.82
N SER A 26 -3.10 -15.77 46.92
CA SER A 26 -4.22 -16.50 46.31
C SER A 26 -5.60 -16.15 46.87
N SER A 27 -5.67 -15.45 48.01
CA SER A 27 -6.91 -15.02 48.67
C SER A 27 -7.10 -13.50 48.68
N LEU A 28 -6.24 -12.78 47.96
CA LEU A 28 -6.23 -11.32 47.92
C LEU A 28 -7.56 -10.77 47.40
N GLN A 29 -8.10 -9.78 48.10
CA GLN A 29 -9.27 -9.01 47.66
C GLN A 29 -8.83 -7.75 46.93
N LYS A 30 -9.70 -7.23 46.06
CA LYS A 30 -9.42 -6.05 45.23
C LYS A 30 -8.93 -4.84 46.04
N ALA A 31 -9.61 -4.55 47.14
CA ALA A 31 -9.28 -3.43 48.03
C ALA A 31 -7.86 -3.50 48.61
N ASP A 32 -7.31 -4.72 48.78
CA ASP A 32 -5.98 -4.93 49.36
C ASP A 32 -4.84 -4.78 48.33
N TRP A 33 -5.13 -4.68 47.03
CA TRP A 33 -4.10 -4.57 45.99
C TRP A 33 -3.15 -3.39 46.21
N SER A 34 -3.68 -2.24 46.61
CA SER A 34 -2.88 -1.03 46.90
C SER A 34 -1.75 -1.26 47.91
N ARG A 35 -1.92 -2.20 48.85
CA ARG A 35 -0.92 -2.54 49.87
C ARG A 35 0.25 -3.34 49.31
N VAL A 36 0.00 -4.19 48.32
CA VAL A 36 0.99 -5.21 47.87
C VAL A 36 1.47 -5.01 46.43
N GLY A 37 0.67 -4.37 45.58
CA GLY A 37 0.93 -4.25 44.14
C GLY A 37 2.16 -3.43 43.79
N HIS A 38 2.52 -2.43 44.61
CA HIS A 38 3.69 -1.57 44.36
C HIS A 38 5.00 -2.37 44.22
N LEU A 39 5.17 -3.45 44.98
CA LEU A 39 6.36 -4.32 44.91
C LEU A 39 6.51 -4.98 43.53
N VAL A 40 5.39 -5.44 42.97
CA VAL A 40 5.37 -6.08 41.65
C VAL A 40 5.63 -5.03 40.56
N LEU A 41 5.02 -3.86 40.68
CA LEU A 41 5.17 -2.78 39.70
C LEU A 41 6.57 -2.15 39.70
N GLU A 42 7.22 -2.04 40.85
CA GLU A 42 8.61 -1.60 40.95
C GLU A 42 9.56 -2.61 40.32
N ALA A 43 9.37 -3.90 40.56
CA ALA A 43 10.17 -4.97 39.95
C ALA A 43 10.04 -4.97 38.42
N VAL A 44 8.82 -4.83 37.89
CA VAL A 44 8.61 -4.71 36.44
C VAL A 44 9.28 -3.45 35.89
N ARG A 45 9.16 -2.30 36.57
CA ARG A 45 9.85 -1.06 36.18
C ARG A 45 11.37 -1.22 36.17
N GLU A 46 11.94 -1.90 37.16
CA GLU A 46 13.38 -2.20 37.22
C GLU A 46 13.83 -3.06 36.03
N ILE A 47 13.07 -4.10 35.69
CA ILE A 47 13.38 -5.01 34.57
C ILE A 47 13.29 -4.31 33.21
N CYS A 48 12.28 -3.44 33.07
CA CYS A 48 12.06 -2.65 31.86
C CYS A 48 13.11 -1.54 31.68
N GLY A 49 13.76 -1.09 32.75
CA GLY A 49 14.80 -0.06 32.75
C GLY A 49 14.21 1.35 32.60
N GLN A 50 14.34 2.17 33.65
CA GLN A 50 13.99 3.60 33.61
C GLN A 50 15.27 4.43 33.52
N ASP A 51 15.70 4.76 32.29
CA ASP A 51 16.31 6.03 31.90
C ASP A 51 16.87 5.93 30.47
N GLU A 52 16.52 6.91 29.63
CA GLU A 52 16.96 7.16 28.23
C GLU A 52 16.15 6.54 27.05
N LEU A 53 15.26 7.40 26.52
CA LEU A 53 14.47 7.38 25.28
C LEU A 53 15.16 6.74 24.04
N SER A 54 15.26 5.42 23.98
CA SER A 54 15.63 4.71 22.75
C SER A 54 14.55 3.71 22.34
N VAL A 55 14.27 3.63 21.04
CA VAL A 55 13.23 2.77 20.42
C VAL A 55 13.41 1.28 20.78
N HIS A 56 14.61 0.84 21.14
CA HIS A 56 14.88 -0.54 21.54
C HIS A 56 14.41 -0.86 22.98
N GLN A 57 14.21 0.14 23.84
CA GLN A 57 13.74 -0.05 25.21
C GLN A 57 12.22 -0.27 25.30
N THR A 58 11.43 0.35 24.41
CA THR A 58 9.97 0.16 24.37
C THR A 58 9.59 -1.25 23.95
N THR A 59 10.32 -1.85 23.01
CA THR A 59 10.13 -3.26 22.60
C THR A 59 10.46 -4.24 23.73
N LYS A 60 11.53 -3.97 24.50
CA LYS A 60 11.91 -4.80 25.66
C LYS A 60 10.83 -4.73 26.75
N ALA A 61 10.32 -3.54 27.05
CA ALA A 61 9.26 -3.35 28.05
C ALA A 61 7.96 -4.07 27.64
N ALA A 62 7.52 -3.93 26.39
CA ALA A 62 6.35 -4.62 25.87
C ALA A 62 6.51 -6.16 25.93
N SER A 63 7.69 -6.69 25.59
CA SER A 63 8.00 -8.12 25.68
C SER A 63 7.91 -8.64 27.13
N TRP A 64 8.42 -7.88 28.10
CA TRP A 64 8.33 -8.25 29.52
C TRP A 64 6.92 -8.17 30.08
N ILE A 65 6.16 -7.12 29.75
CA ILE A 65 4.73 -7.00 30.12
C ILE A 65 3.98 -8.27 29.67
N LYS A 66 4.17 -8.65 28.42
CA LYS A 66 3.59 -9.85 27.82
C LYS A 66 4.01 -11.14 28.52
N LYS A 67 5.28 -11.27 28.86
CA LYS A 67 5.81 -12.42 29.62
C LYS A 67 5.22 -12.51 31.02
N VAL A 68 5.10 -11.39 31.74
CA VAL A 68 4.53 -11.33 33.09
C VAL A 68 3.06 -11.77 33.07
N VAL A 69 2.24 -11.18 32.19
CA VAL A 69 0.81 -11.53 32.06
C VAL A 69 0.64 -13.02 31.73
N CYS A 70 1.40 -13.54 30.75
CA CYS A 70 1.38 -14.95 30.37
C CYS A 70 1.67 -15.88 31.55
N VAL A 71 2.75 -15.62 32.27
CA VAL A 71 3.26 -16.47 33.35
C VAL A 71 2.31 -16.49 34.54
N VAL A 72 1.81 -15.32 34.95
CA VAL A 72 0.85 -15.17 36.06
C VAL A 72 -0.46 -15.88 35.73
N TRP A 73 -0.95 -15.73 34.49
CA TRP A 73 -2.19 -16.36 34.07
C TRP A 73 -2.07 -17.88 33.95
N LEU A 74 -1.01 -18.39 33.31
CA LEU A 74 -0.78 -19.84 33.25
C LEU A 74 -0.60 -20.43 34.65
N LYS A 75 0.06 -19.73 35.58
CA LYS A 75 0.22 -20.21 36.97
C LYS A 75 -1.13 -20.40 37.65
N LEU A 76 -2.05 -19.45 37.43
CA LEU A 76 -3.42 -19.54 37.90
C LEU A 76 -4.17 -20.72 37.27
N LEU A 77 -4.05 -20.92 35.95
CA LEU A 77 -4.76 -21.97 35.23
C LEU A 77 -4.26 -23.38 35.57
N CYS A 78 -2.94 -23.55 35.76
CA CYS A 78 -2.36 -24.83 36.19
C CYS A 78 -2.92 -25.26 37.55
N ARG A 79 -3.15 -24.31 38.46
CA ARG A 79 -3.77 -24.56 39.76
C ARG A 79 -5.25 -24.91 39.65
N GLU A 80 -6.03 -24.16 38.85
CA GLU A 80 -7.47 -24.43 38.66
C GLU A 80 -7.72 -25.81 38.05
N MET A 81 -6.85 -26.23 37.13
CA MET A 81 -6.96 -27.50 36.40
C MET A 81 -6.24 -28.67 37.10
N GLY A 82 -5.57 -28.43 38.23
CA GLY A 82 -4.91 -29.46 39.04
C GLY A 82 -3.75 -30.17 38.33
N GLU A 83 -2.89 -29.44 37.63
CA GLU A 83 -1.76 -30.02 36.89
C GLU A 83 -0.73 -30.67 37.83
N ASP A 84 -0.21 -31.85 37.45
CA ASP A 84 0.86 -32.54 38.18
C ASP A 84 2.20 -31.82 37.94
N VAL A 85 2.89 -31.51 39.04
CA VAL A 85 4.23 -30.89 39.06
C VAL A 85 5.23 -31.67 38.19
N GLU A 86 5.12 -33.01 38.14
CA GLU A 86 6.00 -33.88 37.34
C GLU A 86 5.83 -33.73 35.82
N ILE A 87 4.63 -33.35 35.40
CA ILE A 87 4.28 -33.05 34.00
C ILE A 87 4.64 -31.59 33.70
N GLU A 88 4.35 -30.69 34.65
CA GLU A 88 4.64 -29.27 34.57
C GLU A 88 6.14 -29.03 34.29
N TRP A 89 7.06 -29.61 35.06
CA TRP A 89 8.51 -29.32 34.88
C TRP A 89 9.10 -29.84 33.57
N ARG A 90 8.52 -30.90 32.98
CA ARG A 90 9.02 -31.50 31.73
C ARG A 90 8.51 -30.77 30.50
N GLU A 91 7.26 -30.33 30.53
CA GLU A 91 6.56 -29.89 29.33
C GLU A 91 6.20 -28.39 29.34
N ASN A 92 6.30 -27.72 30.49
CA ASN A 92 6.01 -26.29 30.60
C ASN A 92 7.27 -25.45 30.38
N SER A 93 7.30 -24.74 29.25
CA SER A 93 8.40 -23.84 28.89
C SER A 93 8.57 -22.65 29.86
N PHE A 94 7.56 -22.33 30.67
CA PHE A 94 7.60 -21.27 31.68
C PHE A 94 7.88 -21.78 33.10
N PHE A 95 8.07 -23.10 33.30
CA PHE A 95 8.22 -23.70 34.64
C PHE A 95 9.27 -23.03 35.52
N SER A 96 10.43 -22.69 34.95
CA SER A 96 11.52 -22.04 35.71
C SER A 96 11.14 -20.69 36.32
N LEU A 97 10.20 -19.98 35.69
CA LEU A 97 9.69 -18.70 36.20
C LEU A 97 8.48 -18.93 37.11
N GLN A 98 7.59 -19.86 36.78
CA GLN A 98 6.35 -20.13 37.52
C GLN A 98 6.56 -20.84 38.85
N SER A 99 7.51 -21.77 38.92
CA SER A 99 7.81 -22.53 40.15
C SER A 99 8.25 -21.64 41.32
N GLY A 100 8.85 -20.48 41.04
CA GLY A 100 9.22 -19.49 42.05
C GLY A 100 8.13 -18.47 42.42
N LEU A 101 6.96 -18.52 41.77
CA LEU A 101 5.84 -17.64 42.09
C LEU A 101 4.93 -18.27 43.15
N PRO A 102 4.45 -17.51 44.15
CA PRO A 102 3.40 -17.95 45.05
C PRO A 102 2.08 -18.17 44.27
N GLU A 103 1.13 -18.86 44.90
CA GLU A 103 -0.20 -19.05 44.33
C GLU A 103 -0.95 -17.72 44.23
N VAL A 104 -1.60 -17.49 43.09
CA VAL A 104 -2.31 -16.25 42.75
C VAL A 104 -3.79 -16.51 42.44
N ASN A 105 -4.58 -15.44 42.38
CA ASN A 105 -5.98 -15.49 41.96
C ASN A 105 -6.27 -14.48 40.82
N HIS A 106 -7.50 -14.50 40.29
CA HIS A 106 -7.91 -13.62 39.18
C HIS A 106 -7.83 -12.14 39.53
N VAL A 107 -8.04 -11.76 40.79
CA VAL A 107 -7.88 -10.37 41.24
C VAL A 107 -6.45 -9.89 41.01
N VAL A 108 -5.46 -10.70 41.41
CA VAL A 108 -4.04 -10.38 41.19
C VAL A 108 -3.73 -10.26 39.70
N LEU A 109 -4.23 -11.18 38.86
CA LEU A 109 -4.03 -11.11 37.41
C LEU A 109 -4.58 -9.80 36.82
N LEU A 110 -5.84 -9.48 37.11
CA LEU A 110 -6.53 -8.31 36.54
C LEU A 110 -5.93 -7.00 37.05
N GLU A 111 -5.58 -6.92 38.33
CA GLU A 111 -4.92 -5.75 38.91
C GLU A 111 -3.50 -5.53 38.35
N VAL A 112 -2.76 -6.61 38.08
CA VAL A 112 -1.46 -6.55 37.37
C VAL A 112 -1.67 -6.04 35.94
N VAL A 113 -2.64 -6.58 35.21
CA VAL A 113 -2.96 -6.15 33.84
C VAL A 113 -3.34 -4.67 33.81
N MET A 114 -4.22 -4.23 34.72
CA MET A 114 -4.63 -2.83 34.85
C MET A 114 -3.43 -1.93 35.16
N SER A 115 -2.67 -2.26 36.21
CA SER A 115 -1.57 -1.43 36.69
C SER A 115 -0.40 -1.32 35.69
N MET A 116 -0.30 -2.27 34.75
CA MET A 116 0.71 -2.27 33.69
C MET A 116 0.18 -1.77 32.33
N ALA A 117 -1.06 -1.27 32.28
CA ALA A 117 -1.76 -0.87 31.04
C ALA A 117 -1.72 -1.98 29.96
N ALA A 118 -1.88 -3.24 30.37
CA ALA A 118 -1.66 -4.42 29.54
C ALA A 118 -2.94 -4.98 28.90
N ALA A 119 -3.98 -4.15 28.74
CA ALA A 119 -5.27 -4.57 28.18
C ALA A 119 -5.15 -5.25 26.81
N LYS A 120 -4.36 -4.66 25.89
CA LYS A 120 -4.03 -5.26 24.58
C LYS A 120 -3.39 -6.65 24.70
N THR A 121 -2.45 -6.80 25.63
CA THR A 121 -1.78 -8.09 25.87
C THR A 121 -2.77 -9.12 26.39
N PHE A 122 -3.61 -8.74 27.35
CA PHE A 122 -4.63 -9.61 27.93
C PHE A 122 -5.67 -10.05 26.90
N ALA A 123 -6.20 -9.10 26.11
CA ALA A 123 -7.14 -9.39 25.01
C ALA A 123 -6.50 -10.30 23.95
N ASN A 124 -5.24 -10.05 23.57
CA ASN A 124 -4.53 -10.94 22.65
C ASN A 124 -4.47 -12.38 23.17
N PHE A 125 -4.15 -12.61 24.45
CA PHE A 125 -4.18 -13.96 25.04
C PHE A 125 -5.59 -14.55 25.08
N LEU A 126 -6.63 -13.77 25.37
CA LEU A 126 -8.03 -14.23 25.30
C LEU A 126 -8.37 -14.78 23.90
N LEU A 127 -7.92 -14.12 22.83
CA LEU A 127 -8.17 -14.53 21.44
C LEU A 127 -7.50 -15.85 21.02
N TYR A 128 -6.67 -16.45 21.87
CA TYR A 128 -6.14 -17.80 21.68
C TYR A 128 -6.94 -18.89 22.41
N LEU A 129 -7.91 -18.50 23.23
CA LEU A 129 -8.75 -19.43 23.99
C LEU A 129 -10.01 -19.82 23.20
N PRO A 130 -10.60 -21.00 23.46
CA PRO A 130 -11.92 -21.34 22.94
C PRO A 130 -12.99 -20.35 23.42
N GLN A 131 -14.03 -20.10 22.62
CA GLN A 131 -15.08 -19.11 22.92
C GLN A 131 -15.71 -19.29 24.31
N ALA A 132 -15.96 -20.53 24.75
CA ALA A 132 -16.50 -20.80 26.08
C ALA A 132 -15.59 -20.28 27.21
N GLN A 133 -14.27 -20.39 27.04
CA GLN A 133 -13.31 -19.87 28.00
C GLN A 133 -13.22 -18.34 27.91
N ILE A 134 -13.31 -17.76 26.71
CA ILE A 134 -13.38 -16.30 26.56
C ILE A 134 -14.55 -15.75 27.37
N CYS A 135 -15.74 -16.35 27.24
CA CYS A 135 -16.92 -15.95 28.00
C CYS A 135 -16.69 -16.06 29.52
N ALA A 136 -16.11 -17.17 29.99
CA ALA A 136 -15.82 -17.35 31.42
C ALA A 136 -14.83 -16.32 31.98
N GLU A 137 -13.77 -16.00 31.24
CA GLU A 137 -12.78 -14.98 31.65
C GLU A 137 -13.37 -13.57 31.59
N LEU A 138 -14.25 -13.28 30.62
CA LEU A 138 -14.98 -12.02 30.55
C LEU A 138 -15.96 -11.86 31.72
N GLU A 139 -16.69 -12.90 32.12
CA GLU A 139 -17.55 -12.85 33.31
C GLU A 139 -16.73 -12.55 34.57
N ARG A 140 -15.53 -13.11 34.70
CA ARG A 140 -14.61 -12.80 35.81
C ARG A 140 -14.11 -11.36 35.77
N LEU A 141 -13.75 -10.84 34.59
CA LEU A 141 -13.41 -9.44 34.40
C LEU A 141 -14.56 -8.52 34.84
N VAL A 142 -15.78 -8.81 34.39
CA VAL A 142 -16.99 -8.05 34.75
C VAL A 142 -17.23 -8.09 36.26
N GLN A 143 -17.08 -9.27 36.89
CA GLN A 143 -17.21 -9.40 38.33
C GLN A 143 -16.14 -8.60 39.08
N HIS A 144 -14.92 -8.54 38.58
CA HIS A 144 -13.83 -7.74 39.15
C HIS A 144 -14.10 -6.23 39.06
N VAL A 145 -14.58 -5.76 37.91
CA VAL A 145 -14.95 -4.35 37.70
C VAL A 145 -16.07 -3.93 38.65
N ARG A 146 -17.05 -4.81 38.88
CA ARG A 146 -18.16 -4.59 39.84
C ARG A 146 -17.75 -4.70 41.31
N SER A 147 -16.60 -5.29 41.59
CA SER A 147 -16.13 -5.48 42.97
C SER A 147 -15.64 -4.17 43.56
N SER A 148 -15.98 -3.94 44.83
CA SER A 148 -15.61 -2.71 45.54
C SER A 148 -14.11 -2.70 45.91
N PRO A 149 -13.40 -1.56 45.74
CA PRO A 149 -13.87 -0.31 45.16
C PRO A 149 -13.94 -0.34 43.62
N THR A 150 -14.97 0.27 43.03
CA THR A 150 -15.07 0.50 41.58
C THR A 150 -14.41 1.84 41.23
N ARG A 151 -13.40 1.81 40.37
CA ARG A 151 -12.61 2.96 39.93
C ARG A 151 -12.83 3.22 38.44
N ASP A 152 -12.60 4.46 38.01
CA ASP A 152 -12.57 4.80 36.59
C ASP A 152 -11.57 3.93 35.81
N ASP A 153 -10.45 3.53 36.44
CA ASP A 153 -9.45 2.65 35.84
C ASP A 153 -9.99 1.24 35.55
N ASP A 154 -10.92 0.74 36.36
CA ASP A 154 -11.56 -0.56 36.12
C ASP A 154 -12.47 -0.49 34.90
N VAL A 155 -13.22 0.61 34.77
CA VAL A 155 -14.08 0.87 33.61
C VAL A 155 -13.22 1.02 32.34
N ARG A 156 -12.10 1.74 32.42
CA ARG A 156 -11.13 1.83 31.32
C ARG A 156 -10.60 0.47 30.91
N LEU A 157 -10.14 -0.34 31.87
CA LEU A 157 -9.68 -1.70 31.59
C LEU A 157 -10.75 -2.51 30.85
N PHE A 158 -12.00 -2.47 31.32
CA PHE A 158 -13.11 -3.16 30.67
C PHE A 158 -13.32 -2.71 29.22
N LEU A 159 -13.36 -1.40 28.97
CA LEU A 159 -13.55 -0.84 27.63
C LEU A 159 -12.36 -1.13 26.72
N ASP A 160 -11.13 -1.04 27.23
CA ASP A 160 -9.91 -1.31 26.47
C ASP A 160 -9.83 -2.79 26.09
N VAL A 161 -10.16 -3.71 27.01
CA VAL A 161 -10.21 -5.16 26.71
C VAL A 161 -11.29 -5.45 25.68
N TRP A 162 -12.50 -4.88 25.83
CA TRP A 162 -13.55 -5.03 24.83
C TRP A 162 -13.06 -4.57 23.45
N TRP A 163 -12.50 -3.37 23.36
CA TRP A 163 -12.08 -2.83 22.08
C TRP A 163 -10.94 -3.62 21.44
N GLU A 164 -9.95 -4.07 22.22
CA GLU A 164 -8.87 -4.92 21.71
C GLU A 164 -9.35 -6.30 21.25
N LEU A 165 -10.40 -6.86 21.87
CA LEU A 165 -11.04 -8.08 21.36
C LEU A 165 -11.67 -7.88 19.98
N TRP A 166 -12.23 -6.69 19.71
CA TRP A 166 -12.81 -6.34 18.42
C TRP A 166 -11.76 -6.03 17.35
N LYS A 167 -10.59 -5.49 17.73
CA LYS A 167 -9.46 -5.31 16.81
C LYS A 167 -8.91 -6.63 16.29
N GLY A 168 -9.07 -7.70 17.07
CA GLY A 168 -8.56 -9.01 16.71
C GLY A 168 -7.05 -9.12 16.89
N ARG A 169 -6.49 -10.23 16.38
CA ARG A 169 -5.06 -10.52 16.47
C ARG A 169 -4.27 -9.66 15.49
N ASP A 170 -3.10 -9.20 15.90
CA ASP A 170 -2.14 -8.58 14.98
C ASP A 170 -1.65 -9.64 13.99
N GLU A 171 -1.99 -9.49 12.70
CA GLU A 171 -1.50 -10.34 11.61
C GLU A 171 -0.02 -10.09 11.27
N GLU A 172 0.70 -9.33 12.10
CA GLU A 172 2.12 -9.08 11.89
C GLU A 172 2.86 -10.40 11.76
N LYS A 173 3.53 -10.56 10.62
CA LYS A 173 4.37 -11.70 10.21
C LYS A 173 5.56 -11.89 11.17
N THR A 174 5.31 -12.27 12.40
CA THR A 174 6.30 -12.95 13.26
C THR A 174 5.95 -14.43 13.27
N GLY A 175 6.15 -15.03 12.09
CA GLY A 175 6.24 -16.47 11.91
C GLY A 175 7.48 -16.98 12.63
N GLY A 176 7.35 -17.17 13.94
CA GLY A 176 8.29 -17.86 14.80
C GLY A 176 7.51 -18.76 15.73
N GLN A 177 7.86 -20.04 15.75
CA GLN A 177 7.24 -21.08 16.59
C GLN A 177 7.44 -20.80 18.10
N ASP A 178 8.26 -19.80 18.45
CA ASP A 178 8.65 -19.37 19.79
C ASP A 178 7.91 -18.09 20.28
N ASN A 179 6.86 -17.65 19.60
CA ASN A 179 6.09 -16.49 20.08
C ASN A 179 5.31 -16.83 21.38
N ILE A 180 5.33 -15.92 22.37
CA ILE A 180 4.78 -16.14 23.71
C ILE A 180 3.28 -16.46 23.68
N GLU A 181 2.46 -15.88 22.78
CA GLU A 181 1.03 -16.26 22.68
C GLU A 181 0.84 -17.67 22.12
N ALA A 182 1.65 -18.09 21.16
CA ALA A 182 1.59 -19.45 20.64
C ALA A 182 1.96 -20.46 21.74
N MET A 183 2.96 -20.13 22.56
CA MET A 183 3.33 -20.92 23.75
C MET A 183 2.18 -20.97 24.75
N PHE A 184 1.56 -19.83 25.07
CA PHE A 184 0.39 -19.75 25.95
C PHE A 184 -0.75 -20.65 25.48
N ALA A 185 -1.14 -20.53 24.20
CA ALA A 185 -2.20 -21.32 23.59
C ALA A 185 -1.92 -22.83 23.67
N ARG A 186 -0.66 -23.23 23.45
CA ARG A 186 -0.23 -24.64 23.51
C ARG A 186 -0.32 -25.21 24.92
N GLN A 187 0.13 -24.43 25.91
CA GLN A 187 0.05 -24.82 27.32
C GLN A 187 -1.41 -24.91 27.77
N PHE A 188 -2.25 -23.94 27.39
CA PHE A 188 -3.69 -24.00 27.66
C PHE A 188 -4.37 -25.23 27.03
N ALA A 189 -4.06 -25.53 25.76
CA ALA A 189 -4.59 -26.70 25.08
C ALA A 189 -4.18 -28.00 25.78
N ARG A 190 -2.92 -28.09 26.26
CA ARG A 190 -2.45 -29.22 27.07
C ARG A 190 -3.28 -29.37 28.34
N LEU A 191 -3.40 -28.30 29.14
CA LEU A 191 -4.16 -28.29 30.40
C LEU A 191 -5.60 -28.74 30.17
N SER A 192 -6.22 -28.26 29.09
CA SER A 192 -7.59 -28.62 28.71
C SER A 192 -7.72 -30.10 28.29
N SER A 193 -6.71 -30.64 27.60
CA SER A 193 -6.71 -32.04 27.14
C SER A 193 -6.47 -33.06 28.26
N ASN A 194 -5.57 -32.75 29.20
CA ASN A 194 -5.23 -33.61 30.33
C ASN A 194 -6.42 -33.76 31.29
N CYS A 195 -7.26 -32.72 31.41
CA CYS A 195 -8.49 -32.78 32.21
C CYS A 195 -9.54 -33.77 31.65
N SER A 196 -9.47 -34.11 30.35
CA SER A 196 -10.35 -35.09 29.71
C SER A 196 -9.86 -36.54 29.83
N SER A 197 -8.60 -36.75 30.21
CA SER A 197 -7.97 -38.07 30.30
C SER A 197 -7.41 -38.33 31.69
N LEU A 198 -8.21 -39.07 32.48
CA LEU A 198 -7.85 -39.84 33.67
C LEU A 198 -7.79 -39.07 35.01
N SER A 199 -8.76 -39.40 35.87
CA SER A 199 -8.47 -39.71 37.26
C SER A 199 -7.97 -41.16 37.35
N PRO A 200 -6.72 -41.41 37.77
CA PRO A 200 -6.25 -42.72 38.14
C PRO A 200 -6.07 -42.77 39.66
N GLN A 201 -7.05 -43.28 40.40
CA GLN A 201 -6.94 -44.07 41.64
C GLN A 201 -8.15 -43.88 42.58
N ALA A 202 -9.13 -44.77 42.48
CA ALA A 202 -9.74 -45.41 43.65
C ALA A 202 -10.49 -46.68 43.19
N ALA A 203 -10.01 -47.83 43.65
CA ALA A 203 -10.55 -49.13 43.30
C ALA A 203 -11.79 -49.50 44.14
N LYS A 204 -12.75 -50.11 43.47
CA LYS A 204 -13.81 -51.04 43.93
C LYS A 204 -15.14 -50.47 44.46
N LYS A 205 -16.17 -50.83 43.68
CA LYS A 205 -17.61 -50.92 43.98
C LYS A 205 -18.38 -49.61 44.15
N LEU A 206 -19.06 -49.21 43.08
CA LEU A 206 -20.53 -49.16 43.03
C LEU A 206 -20.97 -48.90 41.59
N LYS A 207 -21.86 -49.76 41.07
CA LYS A 207 -22.67 -49.44 39.89
C LYS A 207 -23.61 -48.31 40.32
N LEU A 208 -23.40 -47.12 39.78
CA LEU A 208 -24.42 -46.07 39.79
C LEU A 208 -24.31 -45.36 38.44
N ASP A 209 -25.39 -45.43 37.67
CA ASP A 209 -25.53 -44.80 36.37
C ASP A 209 -25.14 -43.32 36.47
N THR A 210 -24.14 -42.92 35.68
CA THR A 210 -23.75 -41.51 35.51
C THR A 210 -24.10 -41.08 34.09
N THR A 211 -25.38 -41.18 33.77
CA THR A 211 -26.02 -40.21 32.88
C THR A 211 -26.30 -38.97 33.72
N ASP A 212 -25.98 -37.78 33.17
CA ASP A 212 -26.39 -36.46 33.68
C ASP A 212 -25.49 -35.73 34.71
N ILE A 213 -24.23 -35.41 34.37
CA ILE A 213 -23.58 -34.12 34.78
C ILE A 213 -22.65 -33.60 33.66
N GLN A 214 -23.14 -33.58 32.42
CA GLN A 214 -22.69 -32.64 31.38
C GLN A 214 -23.92 -31.86 30.90
N THR A 215 -24.71 -31.36 31.85
CA THR A 215 -25.81 -30.44 31.59
C THR A 215 -25.23 -29.07 31.26
N SER A 216 -25.11 -28.81 29.96
CA SER A 216 -25.40 -27.52 29.32
C SER A 216 -25.13 -26.26 30.17
N LEU A 217 -23.90 -25.73 30.17
CA LEU A 217 -23.76 -24.30 30.41
C LEU A 217 -24.46 -23.57 29.25
N PRO A 218 -25.36 -22.61 29.49
CA PRO A 218 -25.89 -21.80 28.42
C PRO A 218 -24.71 -21.04 27.81
N VAL A 219 -24.38 -21.34 26.55
CA VAL A 219 -23.38 -20.56 25.82
C VAL A 219 -23.95 -19.14 25.69
N THR A 220 -23.42 -18.23 26.50
CA THR A 220 -23.75 -16.80 26.45
C THR A 220 -22.86 -16.14 25.41
N ASP A 221 -23.43 -15.28 24.56
CA ASP A 221 -22.67 -14.59 23.53
C ASP A 221 -21.71 -13.56 24.16
N VAL A 222 -20.54 -13.35 23.54
CA VAL A 222 -19.52 -12.40 24.03
C VAL A 222 -20.10 -10.98 24.12
N LEU A 223 -20.79 -10.53 23.06
CA LEU A 223 -21.42 -9.21 23.05
C LEU A 223 -22.52 -9.08 24.12
N HIS A 224 -23.26 -10.15 24.38
CA HIS A 224 -24.28 -10.16 25.43
C HIS A 224 -23.67 -9.90 26.81
N ILE A 225 -22.56 -10.56 27.14
CA ILE A 225 -21.83 -10.34 28.41
C ILE A 225 -21.37 -8.88 28.51
N LEU A 226 -20.79 -8.35 27.44
CA LEU A 226 -20.21 -7.00 27.43
C LEU A 226 -21.27 -5.89 27.50
N LEU A 227 -22.38 -6.01 26.76
CA LEU A 227 -23.46 -5.01 26.80
C LEU A 227 -24.19 -5.01 28.15
N HIS A 228 -24.48 -6.19 28.72
CA HIS A 228 -25.07 -6.26 30.06
C HIS A 228 -24.10 -5.79 31.15
N ALA A 229 -22.80 -6.07 30.98
CA ALA A 229 -21.77 -5.50 31.85
C ALA A 229 -21.79 -3.98 31.81
N LEU A 230 -21.82 -3.38 30.62
CA LEU A 230 -21.89 -1.93 30.45
C LEU A 230 -23.14 -1.33 31.10
N LYS A 231 -24.29 -1.96 30.89
CA LYS A 231 -25.57 -1.55 31.48
C LYS A 231 -25.52 -1.53 33.00
N ASP A 232 -24.86 -2.51 33.61
CA ASP A 232 -24.76 -2.64 35.07
C ASP A 232 -23.72 -1.69 35.68
N ILE A 233 -22.68 -1.30 34.94
CA ILE A 233 -21.65 -0.35 35.43
C ILE A 233 -21.94 1.10 35.05
N LYS A 234 -23.01 1.40 34.31
CA LYS A 234 -23.30 2.75 33.77
C LYS A 234 -23.34 3.85 34.84
N ASP A 235 -23.76 3.53 36.05
CA ASP A 235 -23.87 4.46 37.19
C ASP A 235 -22.49 4.82 37.79
N HIS A 236 -21.45 4.03 37.49
CA HIS A 236 -20.09 4.22 37.98
C HIS A 236 -19.21 5.03 37.02
N ILE A 237 -19.70 5.35 35.81
CA ILE A 237 -18.96 6.14 34.84
C ILE A 237 -19.15 7.63 35.14
N SER A 238 -18.06 8.30 35.53
CA SER A 238 -18.10 9.68 36.03
C SER A 238 -17.69 10.74 35.00
N THR A 239 -17.08 10.34 33.88
CA THR A 239 -16.50 11.27 32.90
C THR A 239 -17.13 11.15 31.51
N THR A 240 -17.31 12.29 30.84
CA THR A 240 -17.85 12.37 29.48
C THR A 240 -17.01 11.59 28.47
N ASP A 241 -15.68 11.58 28.60
CA ASP A 241 -14.81 10.87 27.66
C ASP A 241 -15.00 9.35 27.73
N LEU A 242 -15.16 8.79 28.93
CA LEU A 242 -15.47 7.37 29.11
C LEU A 242 -16.87 7.02 28.57
N CYS A 243 -17.85 7.91 28.73
CA CYS A 243 -19.16 7.72 28.08
C CYS A 243 -19.02 7.67 26.56
N TYR A 244 -18.24 8.59 25.96
CA TYR A 244 -18.01 8.58 24.52
C TYR A 244 -17.28 7.32 24.05
N GLN A 245 -16.24 6.89 24.78
CA GLN A 245 -15.50 5.67 24.49
C GLN A 245 -16.45 4.45 24.54
N ALA A 246 -17.22 4.31 25.62
CA ALA A 246 -18.17 3.21 25.80
C ALA A 246 -19.23 3.13 24.69
N LEU A 247 -19.84 4.26 24.35
CA LEU A 247 -20.83 4.32 23.26
C LEU A 247 -20.19 4.00 21.91
N SER A 248 -18.98 4.51 21.63
CA SER A 248 -18.30 4.26 20.36
C SER A 248 -17.98 2.78 20.16
N ILE A 249 -17.47 2.12 21.21
CA ILE A 249 -17.17 0.67 21.20
C ILE A 249 -18.47 -0.13 21.03
N SER A 250 -19.51 0.22 21.78
CA SER A 250 -20.79 -0.49 21.73
C SER A 250 -21.44 -0.39 20.35
N LEU A 251 -21.44 0.80 19.73
CA LEU A 251 -22.00 1.04 18.40
C LEU A 251 -21.17 0.37 17.30
N ASP A 252 -19.83 0.43 17.39
CA ASP A 252 -18.95 -0.30 16.48
C ASP A 252 -19.18 -1.82 16.61
N ALA A 253 -19.39 -2.33 17.82
CA ALA A 253 -19.70 -3.74 18.05
C ALA A 253 -21.05 -4.14 17.43
N LEU A 254 -22.10 -3.33 17.61
CA LEU A 254 -23.40 -3.53 16.95
C LEU A 254 -23.26 -3.55 15.43
N TYR A 255 -22.52 -2.58 14.89
CA TYR A 255 -22.33 -2.45 13.44
C TYR A 255 -21.65 -3.68 12.85
N THR A 256 -20.52 -4.08 13.46
CA THR A 256 -19.67 -5.16 12.96
C THR A 256 -20.24 -6.56 13.18
N GLU A 257 -21.16 -6.71 14.12
CA GLU A 257 -21.78 -8.01 14.45
C GLU A 257 -23.12 -8.24 13.75
N PHE A 258 -23.90 -7.18 13.47
CA PHE A 258 -25.26 -7.31 12.93
C PHE A 258 -25.51 -6.62 11.58
N LEU A 259 -24.74 -5.59 11.23
CA LEU A 259 -25.05 -4.73 10.08
C LEU A 259 -24.15 -4.93 8.87
N ILE A 260 -23.05 -5.68 9.01
CA ILE A 260 -22.14 -6.01 7.91
C ILE A 260 -21.75 -7.50 7.92
N ASP A 261 -21.74 -8.11 6.73
CA ASP A 261 -21.25 -9.48 6.51
C ASP A 261 -19.84 -9.52 5.89
N GLN A 262 -19.39 -8.40 5.33
CA GLN A 262 -18.10 -8.26 4.65
C GLN A 262 -17.40 -6.98 5.07
N ALA A 263 -16.07 -6.97 4.97
CA ALA A 263 -15.27 -5.80 5.31
C ALA A 263 -15.55 -4.64 4.33
N VAL A 264 -15.91 -3.48 4.88
CA VAL A 264 -16.19 -2.27 4.11
C VAL A 264 -14.88 -1.61 3.70
N VAL A 265 -14.60 -1.60 2.40
CA VAL A 265 -13.37 -0.98 1.86
C VAL A 265 -13.61 0.51 1.65
N LEU A 266 -13.08 1.33 2.57
CA LEU A 266 -13.10 2.77 2.42
C LEU A 266 -12.20 3.26 1.26
N PRO A 267 -12.59 4.33 0.54
CA PRO A 267 -11.69 5.00 -0.40
C PRO A 267 -10.41 5.50 0.27
N THR A 268 -9.26 5.37 -0.39
CA THR A 268 -7.94 5.76 0.16
C THR A 268 -7.89 7.20 0.66
N LYS A 269 -8.55 8.13 -0.04
CA LYS A 269 -8.63 9.55 0.35
C LYS A 269 -9.41 9.75 1.65
N GLU A 270 -10.50 9.01 1.84
CA GLU A 270 -11.31 9.06 3.04
C GLU A 270 -10.56 8.46 4.23
N LYS A 271 -9.95 7.28 4.05
CA LYS A 271 -9.07 6.66 5.07
C LYS A 271 -7.99 7.64 5.53
N MET A 272 -7.29 8.27 4.58
CA MET A 272 -6.24 9.25 4.89
C MET A 272 -6.78 10.42 5.69
N HIS A 273 -7.94 10.98 5.30
CA HIS A 273 -8.53 12.11 6.02
C HIS A 273 -8.92 11.75 7.45
N ILE A 274 -9.45 10.55 7.69
CA ILE A 274 -9.74 10.05 9.04
C ILE A 274 -8.45 9.94 9.86
N LEU A 275 -7.41 9.28 9.32
CA LEU A 275 -6.13 9.13 10.02
C LEU A 275 -5.46 10.48 10.32
N SER A 276 -5.56 11.44 9.41
CA SER A 276 -5.04 12.79 9.61
C SER A 276 -5.82 13.59 10.66
N LYS A 277 -7.13 13.42 10.74
CA LYS A 277 -7.94 13.98 11.84
C LYS A 277 -7.53 13.40 13.18
N ILE A 278 -7.35 12.08 13.26
CA ILE A 278 -6.88 11.39 14.48
C ILE A 278 -5.51 11.93 14.90
N ALA A 279 -4.57 12.04 13.96
CA ALA A 279 -3.25 12.60 14.21
C ALA A 279 -3.35 14.06 14.71
N SER A 280 -4.21 14.88 14.11
CA SER A 280 -4.41 16.27 14.50
C SER A 280 -4.97 16.40 15.93
N ILE A 281 -5.89 15.51 16.32
CA ILE A 281 -6.45 15.48 17.68
C ILE A 281 -5.36 15.09 18.69
N LYS A 282 -4.56 14.05 18.39
CA LYS A 282 -3.48 13.58 19.27
C LYS A 282 -2.37 14.60 19.45
N GLU A 283 -1.96 15.29 18.39
CA GLU A 283 -0.93 16.34 18.50
C GLU A 283 -1.38 17.55 19.31
N ARG A 284 -2.68 17.89 19.29
CA ARG A 284 -3.24 18.95 20.15
C ARG A 284 -3.24 18.57 21.63
N ASN A 285 -3.09 17.29 21.96
CA ASN A 285 -2.96 16.74 23.30
C ASN A 285 -1.48 16.47 23.68
N ASP A 286 -0.53 17.12 22.99
CA ASP A 286 0.92 17.01 23.21
C ASP A 286 1.51 15.60 22.94
N GLU A 287 0.77 14.72 22.26
CA GLU A 287 1.31 13.43 21.80
C GLU A 287 2.10 13.61 20.50
N LYS A 288 3.36 13.21 20.51
CA LYS A 288 4.21 13.25 19.31
C LYS A 288 3.78 12.16 18.33
N LEU A 289 3.49 12.55 17.09
CA LEU A 289 3.15 11.62 16.02
C LEU A 289 4.26 10.56 15.83
N SER A 290 3.89 9.29 15.96
CA SER A 290 4.78 8.14 15.85
C SER A 290 4.17 7.08 14.91
N PRO A 291 4.99 6.19 14.31
CA PRO A 291 4.47 5.12 13.46
C PRO A 291 3.54 4.18 14.23
N GLU A 292 3.79 3.93 15.52
CA GLU A 292 2.95 3.09 16.37
C GLU A 292 1.57 3.70 16.58
N LEU A 293 1.47 5.03 16.77
CA LEU A 293 0.19 5.71 16.93
C LEU A 293 -0.66 5.66 15.66
N ILE A 294 -0.03 5.75 14.49
CA ILE A 294 -0.72 5.65 13.20
C ILE A 294 -1.14 4.21 12.92
N HIS A 295 -0.27 3.24 13.21
CA HIS A 295 -0.61 1.83 13.10
C HIS A 295 -1.80 1.48 14.02
N GLU A 296 -1.81 1.98 15.26
CA GLU A 296 -2.94 1.78 16.16
C GLU A 296 -4.22 2.42 15.65
N ALA A 297 -4.14 3.61 15.04
CA ALA A 297 -5.30 4.23 14.38
C ALA A 297 -5.79 3.44 13.15
N GLN A 298 -4.89 2.77 12.41
CA GLN A 298 -5.26 1.87 11.32
C GLN A 298 -5.95 0.60 11.84
N ARG A 299 -5.49 0.06 12.98
CA ARG A 299 -6.16 -1.05 13.67
C ARG A 299 -7.55 -0.65 14.13
N ASP A 300 -7.69 0.51 14.76
CA ASP A 300 -8.98 1.07 15.17
C ASP A 300 -9.94 1.18 13.97
N LEU A 301 -9.45 1.76 12.86
CA LEU A 301 -10.27 1.94 11.65
C LEU A 301 -10.68 0.59 11.02
N ARG A 302 -9.78 -0.39 10.98
CA ARG A 302 -10.07 -1.74 10.48
C ARG A 302 -11.14 -2.41 11.35
N ALA A 303 -10.98 -2.36 12.66
CA ALA A 303 -11.90 -2.97 13.62
C ALA A 303 -13.32 -2.43 13.48
N SER A 304 -13.47 -1.14 13.20
CA SER A 304 -14.78 -0.50 12.99
C SER A 304 -15.45 -0.83 11.63
N HIS A 305 -14.73 -1.43 10.67
CA HIS A 305 -15.22 -1.68 9.30
C HIS A 305 -15.13 -3.16 8.86
N ALA A 306 -14.62 -4.04 9.71
CA ALA A 306 -14.54 -5.47 9.45
C ALA A 306 -15.59 -6.23 10.29
N PRO A 307 -16.22 -7.29 9.75
CA PRO A 307 -17.13 -8.11 10.53
C PRO A 307 -16.45 -8.68 11.78
N SER A 308 -17.20 -8.72 12.87
CA SER A 308 -16.73 -9.30 14.13
C SER A 308 -16.46 -10.80 13.96
N GLN A 309 -15.43 -11.29 14.64
CA GLN A 309 -15.19 -12.74 14.75
C GLN A 309 -16.17 -13.43 15.71
N PHE A 310 -16.88 -12.65 16.55
CA PHE A 310 -17.91 -13.14 17.44
C PHE A 310 -19.25 -13.03 16.71
N GLN A 311 -19.80 -14.17 16.29
CA GLN A 311 -21.13 -14.20 15.67
C GLN A 311 -22.21 -14.31 16.74
N PRO A 312 -23.30 -13.53 16.64
CA PRO A 312 -24.39 -13.56 17.60
C PRO A 312 -25.19 -14.85 17.40
N GLN A 313 -25.40 -15.64 18.47
CA GLN A 313 -26.22 -16.85 18.39
C GLN A 313 -27.61 -16.68 19.01
N LYS A 314 -27.73 -15.81 20.03
CA LYS A 314 -28.95 -15.60 20.80
C LYS A 314 -29.42 -14.15 20.80
N MET A 315 -28.49 -13.20 20.89
CA MET A 315 -28.84 -11.79 21.00
C MET A 315 -29.31 -11.22 19.66
N THR A 316 -30.41 -10.47 19.67
CA THR A 316 -30.92 -9.79 18.48
C THR A 316 -30.41 -8.34 18.38
N LEU A 317 -30.35 -7.81 17.14
CA LEU A 317 -30.00 -6.40 16.91
C LEU A 317 -30.90 -5.44 17.70
N GLY A 318 -32.21 -5.72 17.79
CA GLY A 318 -33.16 -4.87 18.52
C GLY A 318 -32.87 -4.82 20.03
N GLU A 319 -32.59 -5.96 20.66
CA GLU A 319 -32.21 -6.02 22.07
C GLU A 319 -30.90 -5.27 22.32
N ALA A 320 -29.92 -5.46 21.45
CA ALA A 320 -28.59 -4.88 21.59
C ALA A 320 -28.63 -3.36 21.39
N LEU A 321 -29.36 -2.88 20.38
CA LEU A 321 -29.59 -1.45 20.14
C LEU A 321 -30.29 -0.80 21.33
N LYS A 322 -31.33 -1.44 21.87
CA LYS A 322 -32.07 -0.95 23.03
C LYS A 322 -31.18 -0.78 24.27
N ILE A 323 -30.26 -1.71 24.54
CA ILE A 323 -29.32 -1.57 25.66
C ILE A 323 -28.44 -0.32 25.47
N VAL A 324 -27.91 -0.13 24.26
CA VAL A 324 -27.04 1.01 23.95
C VAL A 324 -27.80 2.34 24.06
N THR A 325 -29.03 2.41 23.55
CA THR A 325 -29.85 3.64 23.62
C THR A 325 -30.32 3.95 25.04
N GLU A 326 -30.69 2.94 25.84
CA GLU A 326 -31.01 3.10 27.26
C GLU A 326 -29.82 3.68 28.05
N VAL A 327 -28.61 3.18 27.79
CA VAL A 327 -27.38 3.68 28.42
C VAL A 327 -27.06 5.10 27.97
N ALA A 328 -27.19 5.40 26.68
CA ALA A 328 -26.98 6.75 26.14
C ALA A 328 -27.96 7.77 26.76
N GLN A 329 -29.25 7.43 26.83
CA GLN A 329 -30.27 8.28 27.46
C GLN A 329 -30.00 8.50 28.95
N PHE A 330 -29.54 7.46 29.66
CA PHE A 330 -29.16 7.58 31.06
C PHE A 330 -28.03 8.59 31.26
N TRP A 331 -26.96 8.54 30.46
CA TRP A 331 -25.88 9.52 30.56
C TRP A 331 -26.25 10.91 30.06
N GLN A 332 -27.16 11.01 29.08
CA GLN A 332 -27.71 12.30 28.63
C GLN A 332 -28.54 12.97 29.73
N SER A 333 -29.45 12.22 30.37
CA SER A 333 -30.26 12.72 31.48
C SER A 333 -29.43 13.03 32.73
N SER A 334 -28.33 12.31 32.95
CA SER A 334 -27.36 12.59 34.02
C SER A 334 -26.46 13.80 33.73
N GLY A 335 -26.56 14.39 32.53
CA GLY A 335 -25.76 15.55 32.12
C GLY A 335 -24.29 15.23 31.81
N LEU A 336 -23.95 13.97 31.56
CA LEU A 336 -22.61 13.54 31.16
C LEU A 336 -22.40 13.68 29.64
N LEU A 337 -23.47 13.55 28.84
CA LEU A 337 -23.47 13.79 27.40
C LEU A 337 -24.08 15.17 27.11
N LYS A 338 -23.28 16.23 27.19
CA LYS A 338 -23.69 17.60 26.85
C LYS A 338 -23.25 17.98 25.44
N HIS A 339 -23.90 18.99 24.87
CA HIS A 339 -23.50 19.58 23.59
C HIS A 339 -22.05 20.04 23.68
N CYS A 340 -21.22 19.58 22.74
CA CYS A 340 -19.79 19.84 22.81
C CYS A 340 -19.48 21.22 22.24
N ASP A 341 -19.51 22.26 23.10
CA ASP A 341 -19.12 23.63 22.72
C ASP A 341 -17.58 23.80 22.61
N SER A 342 -16.82 22.71 22.75
CA SER A 342 -15.36 22.79 22.80
C SER A 342 -14.76 22.90 21.40
N SER A 343 -13.85 23.86 21.22
CA SER A 343 -13.02 23.98 20.01
C SER A 343 -11.99 22.84 19.85
N LYS A 344 -12.00 21.86 20.76
CA LYS A 344 -11.05 20.74 20.84
C LYS A 344 -11.79 19.43 21.18
N PRO A 345 -12.38 18.73 20.20
CA PRO A 345 -12.93 17.39 20.40
C PRO A 345 -11.87 16.42 20.94
N SER A 346 -12.28 15.56 21.87
CA SER A 346 -11.47 14.40 22.27
C SER A 346 -11.50 13.32 21.18
N TYR A 347 -10.53 12.41 21.22
CA TYR A 347 -10.47 11.28 20.30
C TYR A 347 -11.72 10.39 20.42
N SER A 348 -12.16 10.11 21.66
CA SER A 348 -13.36 9.32 21.95
C SER A 348 -14.62 9.96 21.37
N ALA A 349 -14.72 11.29 21.42
CA ALA A 349 -15.86 12.03 20.88
C ALA A 349 -15.92 11.97 19.34
N PHE A 350 -14.77 12.15 18.66
CA PHE A 350 -14.65 11.99 17.20
C PHE A 350 -14.99 10.55 16.76
N ARG A 351 -14.50 9.55 17.50
CA ARG A 351 -14.80 8.15 17.20
C ARG A 351 -16.29 7.87 17.34
N LEU A 352 -16.93 8.38 18.39
CA LEU A 352 -18.38 8.23 18.60
C LEU A 352 -19.19 8.85 17.44
N GLU A 353 -18.82 10.06 16.99
CA GLU A 353 -19.47 10.70 15.83
C GLU A 353 -19.45 9.76 14.60
N GLN A 354 -18.28 9.17 14.31
CA GLN A 354 -18.15 8.22 13.20
C GLN A 354 -18.98 6.96 13.40
N SER A 355 -18.98 6.38 14.60
CA SER A 355 -19.75 5.16 14.91
C SER A 355 -21.25 5.40 14.79
N VAL A 356 -21.76 6.53 15.32
CA VAL A 356 -23.19 6.90 15.23
C VAL A 356 -23.60 7.11 13.79
N GLN A 357 -22.82 7.88 13.01
CA GLN A 357 -23.09 8.11 11.59
C GLN A 357 -23.16 6.79 10.83
N ARG A 358 -22.19 5.88 11.05
CA ARG A 358 -22.11 4.59 10.36
C ARG A 358 -23.30 3.69 10.68
N VAL A 359 -23.65 3.57 11.97
CA VAL A 359 -24.81 2.78 12.42
C VAL A 359 -26.11 3.36 11.85
N LEU A 360 -26.30 4.68 11.90
CA LEU A 360 -27.50 5.32 11.36
C LEU A 360 -27.64 5.08 9.85
N THR A 361 -26.56 5.22 9.08
CA THR A 361 -26.58 4.95 7.63
C THR A 361 -26.98 3.50 7.34
N ALA A 362 -26.37 2.52 8.01
CA ALA A 362 -26.72 1.11 7.79
C ALA A 362 -28.15 0.76 8.26
N LEU A 363 -28.60 1.31 9.39
CA LEU A 363 -29.98 1.15 9.86
C LEU A 363 -31.03 1.79 8.94
N SER A 364 -30.65 2.79 8.14
CA SER A 364 -31.53 3.36 7.12
C SER A 364 -31.65 2.49 5.87
N GLU A 365 -30.65 1.65 5.60
CA GLU A 365 -30.63 0.73 4.46
C GLU A 365 -31.37 -0.60 4.74
N THR A 366 -31.52 -0.96 6.02
CA THR A 366 -32.28 -2.16 6.43
C THR A 366 -33.79 -1.96 6.26
N VAL A 367 -34.44 -2.85 5.48
CA VAL A 367 -35.86 -2.77 5.08
C VAL A 367 -36.86 -3.02 6.22
N THR A 368 -36.43 -3.60 7.34
CA THR A 368 -37.30 -3.92 8.49
C THR A 368 -37.42 -2.73 9.43
N HIS A 369 -38.56 -2.04 9.40
CA HIS A 369 -38.90 -0.99 10.35
C HIS A 369 -39.83 -1.53 11.42
N THR A 370 -39.39 -1.48 12.68
CA THR A 370 -40.26 -1.66 13.85
C THR A 370 -40.35 -0.32 14.61
N ASP A 371 -41.49 -0.04 15.26
CA ASP A 371 -41.71 1.24 15.98
C ASP A 371 -40.65 1.47 17.08
N ASP A 372 -40.22 0.40 17.74
CA ASP A 372 -39.16 0.44 18.77
C ASP A 372 -37.82 0.85 18.16
N GLN A 373 -37.45 0.30 16.99
CA GLN A 373 -36.21 0.68 16.30
C GLN A 373 -36.23 2.13 15.80
N GLU A 374 -37.39 2.69 15.44
CA GLU A 374 -37.48 4.09 15.03
C GLU A 374 -37.23 5.03 16.21
N THR A 375 -37.72 4.67 17.40
CA THR A 375 -37.43 5.40 18.64
C THR A 375 -35.93 5.39 18.93
N ASP A 376 -35.28 4.24 18.81
CA ASP A 376 -33.84 4.09 18.97
C ASP A 376 -33.02 4.91 17.96
N LYS A 377 -33.43 4.91 16.68
CA LYS A 377 -32.80 5.76 15.64
C LYS A 377 -32.90 7.24 15.97
N ASN A 378 -34.02 7.69 16.51
CA ASN A 378 -34.20 9.09 16.89
C ASN A 378 -33.28 9.50 18.06
N ILE A 379 -33.05 8.60 19.03
CA ILE A 379 -32.08 8.82 20.11
C ILE A 379 -30.67 8.98 19.55
N LEU A 380 -30.26 8.08 18.64
CA LEU A 380 -28.95 8.16 17.98
C LEU A 380 -28.80 9.43 17.13
N ARG A 381 -29.86 9.88 16.45
CA ARG A 381 -29.85 11.15 15.71
C ARG A 381 -29.63 12.35 16.66
N GLY A 382 -30.34 12.37 17.79
CA GLY A 382 -30.14 13.39 18.82
C GLY A 382 -28.72 13.35 19.43
N LEU A 383 -28.14 12.16 19.59
CA LEU A 383 -26.75 12.01 19.99
C LEU A 383 -25.78 12.59 18.95
N LEU A 384 -25.99 12.30 17.66
CA LEU A 384 -25.18 12.86 16.58
C LEU A 384 -25.23 14.40 16.55
N GLU A 385 -26.42 14.97 16.70
CA GLU A 385 -26.61 16.43 16.78
C GLU A 385 -25.86 17.04 17.98
N SER A 386 -25.76 16.29 19.09
CA SER A 386 -24.99 16.73 20.26
C SER A 386 -23.47 16.71 20.07
N LEU A 387 -22.99 15.96 19.07
CA LEU A 387 -21.58 15.75 18.72
C LEU A 387 -21.11 16.65 17.56
N ALA A 388 -21.89 17.67 17.17
CA ALA A 388 -21.53 18.55 16.06
C ALA A 388 -20.25 19.36 16.36
N PHE A 389 -19.09 18.82 15.97
CA PHE A 389 -17.81 19.52 16.12
C PHE A 389 -17.60 20.53 14.99
N PRO A 390 -16.97 21.69 15.24
CA PRO A 390 -16.43 22.50 14.16
C PRO A 390 -15.46 21.63 13.36
N SER A 391 -15.54 21.66 12.03
CA SER A 391 -14.69 20.83 11.18
C SER A 391 -13.22 21.08 11.52
N ILE A 392 -12.58 20.12 12.21
CA ILE A 392 -11.12 20.05 12.22
C ILE A 392 -10.74 19.62 10.80
N GLU A 393 -10.58 20.59 9.92
CA GLU A 393 -9.97 20.34 8.63
C GLU A 393 -8.50 20.00 8.87
N SER A 394 -8.09 18.82 8.42
CA SER A 394 -6.68 18.45 8.44
C SER A 394 -5.96 19.29 7.40
N THR A 395 -4.90 19.98 7.83
CA THR A 395 -4.15 20.80 6.87
C THR A 395 -3.38 19.90 5.89
N PRO A 396 -3.08 20.38 4.67
CA PRO A 396 -2.27 19.65 3.70
C PRO A 396 -0.93 19.16 4.27
N GLU A 397 -0.31 19.92 5.19
CA GLU A 397 0.93 19.56 5.87
C GLU A 397 0.75 18.33 6.76
N VAL A 398 -0.32 18.28 7.55
CA VAL A 398 -0.62 17.10 8.41
C VAL A 398 -0.89 15.88 7.55
N ASN A 399 -1.69 16.03 6.49
CA ASN A 399 -2.00 14.97 5.54
C ASN A 399 -0.74 14.39 4.88
N ALA A 400 0.17 15.27 4.41
CA ALA A 400 1.44 14.87 3.83
C ALA A 400 2.32 14.13 4.86
N ARG A 401 2.42 14.64 6.09
CA ARG A 401 3.26 14.03 7.14
C ARG A 401 2.75 12.66 7.60
N VAL A 402 1.44 12.51 7.82
CA VAL A 402 0.82 11.22 8.18
C VAL A 402 1.06 10.19 7.09
N THR A 403 0.82 10.58 5.84
CA THR A 403 1.04 9.72 4.67
C THR A 403 2.52 9.34 4.52
N ALA A 404 3.44 10.29 4.75
CA ALA A 404 4.86 10.02 4.73
C ALA A 404 5.28 9.00 5.81
N ILE A 405 4.72 9.05 7.02
CA ILE A 405 5.01 8.06 8.07
C ILE A 405 4.52 6.66 7.65
N ILE A 406 3.33 6.56 7.05
CA ILE A 406 2.80 5.29 6.53
C ILE A 406 3.72 4.71 5.47
N ILE A 407 4.17 5.52 4.51
CA ILE A 407 5.06 5.07 3.43
C ILE A 407 6.44 4.69 3.96
N ASN A 408 7.06 5.53 4.80
CA ASN A 408 8.39 5.29 5.38
C ASN A 408 8.46 3.99 6.18
N ASN A 409 7.38 3.63 6.88
CA ASN A 409 7.33 2.44 7.74
C ASN A 409 6.59 1.26 7.07
N ARG A 410 6.16 1.42 5.81
CA ARG A 410 5.40 0.42 5.03
C ARG A 410 4.20 -0.15 5.79
N LEU A 411 3.45 0.73 6.45
CA LEU A 411 2.23 0.37 7.17
C LEU A 411 1.12 -0.03 6.18
N ASP A 412 -0.05 -0.38 6.69
CA ASP A 412 -1.14 -0.88 5.85
C ASP A 412 -1.56 0.13 4.76
N ASP A 413 -1.88 -0.40 3.58
CA ASP A 413 -2.33 0.38 2.41
C ASP A 413 -1.29 1.38 1.85
N TYR A 414 -0.01 1.26 2.22
CA TYR A 414 1.04 2.23 1.84
C TYR A 414 1.18 2.42 0.32
N GLN A 415 0.88 1.41 -0.50
CA GLN A 415 0.99 1.50 -1.96
C GLN A 415 -0.07 2.43 -2.56
N ASN A 416 -1.33 2.28 -2.14
CA ASN A 416 -2.41 3.15 -2.60
C ASN A 416 -2.24 4.59 -2.06
N LEU A 417 -1.72 4.71 -0.83
CA LEU A 417 -1.37 6.00 -0.25
C LEU A 417 -0.17 6.65 -0.94
N ALA A 418 0.81 5.89 -1.43
CA ALA A 418 1.91 6.41 -2.26
C ALA A 418 1.40 6.97 -3.59
N LEU A 419 0.43 6.30 -4.23
CA LEU A 419 -0.23 6.80 -5.44
C LEU A 419 -0.99 8.12 -5.19
N LEU A 420 -1.67 8.26 -4.04
CA LEU A 420 -2.32 9.50 -3.63
C LEU A 420 -1.29 10.60 -3.34
N PHE A 421 -0.21 10.25 -2.62
CA PHE A 421 0.88 11.15 -2.26
C PHE A 421 1.60 11.76 -3.46
N ALA A 422 1.71 11.01 -4.54
CA ALA A 422 2.28 11.48 -5.80
C ALA A 422 1.38 12.45 -6.59
N GLY A 423 0.06 12.39 -6.42
CA GLY A 423 -0.91 13.15 -7.22
C GLY A 423 -1.50 14.39 -6.55
N GLU A 424 -1.37 14.50 -5.23
CA GLU A 424 -2.02 15.58 -4.47
C GLU A 424 -1.15 16.86 -4.46
N LYS A 425 -1.51 17.82 -5.31
CA LYS A 425 -0.73 19.06 -5.52
C LYS A 425 -0.55 19.89 -4.25
N SER A 426 -1.54 19.87 -3.35
CA SER A 426 -1.51 20.61 -2.09
C SER A 426 -0.40 20.11 -1.15
N TRP A 427 -0.03 18.82 -1.22
CA TRP A 427 1.03 18.24 -0.39
C TRP A 427 2.41 18.51 -0.94
N ALA A 428 2.53 18.58 -2.27
CA ALA A 428 3.77 18.93 -2.92
C ALA A 428 4.23 20.35 -2.57
N ALA A 429 3.35 21.24 -2.08
CA ALA A 429 3.72 22.54 -1.52
C ALA A 429 4.59 22.44 -0.26
N CYS A 430 4.52 21.32 0.48
CA CYS A 430 5.36 21.01 1.64
C CYS A 430 6.72 20.43 1.19
N GLU A 431 7.50 21.25 0.48
CA GLU A 431 8.55 20.80 -0.45
C GLU A 431 9.62 19.88 0.16
N GLU A 432 10.09 20.15 1.37
CA GLU A 432 11.20 19.41 1.98
C GLU A 432 10.77 18.00 2.41
N HIS A 433 9.72 17.88 3.22
CA HIS A 433 9.22 16.59 3.70
C HIS A 433 8.68 15.70 2.59
N TRP A 434 8.08 16.31 1.56
CA TRP A 434 7.54 15.58 0.41
C TRP A 434 8.65 14.96 -0.44
N ILE A 435 9.69 15.73 -0.80
CA ILE A 435 10.83 15.21 -1.58
C ILE A 435 11.63 14.19 -0.78
N ASP A 436 11.87 14.43 0.51
CA ASP A 436 12.59 13.50 1.39
C ASP A 436 11.92 12.12 1.46
N CYS A 437 10.58 12.09 1.51
CA CYS A 437 9.80 10.84 1.50
C CYS A 437 9.97 10.07 0.18
N LEU A 438 9.89 10.78 -0.96
CA LEU A 438 10.08 10.19 -2.29
C LEU A 438 11.49 9.60 -2.45
N GLU A 439 12.51 10.32 -1.97
CA GLU A 439 13.91 9.87 -2.04
C GLU A 439 14.17 8.59 -1.26
N LYS A 440 13.64 8.51 -0.04
CA LYS A 440 13.86 7.35 0.84
C LYS A 440 13.07 6.11 0.37
N ASN A 441 11.92 6.31 -0.26
CA ASN A 441 10.97 5.24 -0.56
C ASN A 441 10.72 5.03 -2.06
N GLN A 442 11.72 5.23 -2.91
CA GLN A 442 11.59 5.10 -4.37
C GLN A 442 10.83 3.84 -4.82
N ALA A 443 11.06 2.69 -4.15
CA ALA A 443 10.39 1.44 -4.45
C ALA A 443 8.86 1.50 -4.30
N ALA A 444 8.33 2.31 -3.37
CA ALA A 444 6.89 2.49 -3.20
C ALA A 444 6.23 3.27 -4.35
N PHE A 445 7.03 3.98 -5.16
CA PHE A 445 6.55 4.81 -6.27
C PHE A 445 6.85 4.20 -7.65
N GLN A 446 7.32 2.94 -7.72
CA GLN A 446 7.63 2.21 -8.96
C GLN A 446 6.37 1.68 -9.68
N GLN A 447 5.38 2.55 -9.87
CA GLN A 447 4.19 2.29 -10.68
C GLN A 447 4.06 3.38 -11.76
N CYS A 448 3.66 3.01 -12.98
CA CYS A 448 3.55 3.95 -14.10
C CYS A 448 2.61 5.13 -13.79
N ASP A 449 1.44 4.86 -13.20
CA ASP A 449 0.46 5.90 -12.83
C ASP A 449 1.02 6.89 -11.81
N THR A 450 1.78 6.38 -10.82
CA THR A 450 2.43 7.17 -9.79
C THR A 450 3.50 8.07 -10.40
N LEU A 451 4.34 7.54 -11.30
CA LEU A 451 5.34 8.32 -12.03
C LEU A 451 4.72 9.42 -12.88
N LEU A 452 3.59 9.15 -13.55
CA LEU A 452 2.89 10.15 -14.35
C LEU A 452 2.31 11.28 -13.49
N LYS A 453 1.78 10.94 -12.31
CA LYS A 453 1.31 11.92 -11.32
C LYS A 453 2.46 12.78 -10.77
N LEU A 454 3.61 12.19 -10.48
CA LEU A 454 4.81 12.94 -10.09
C LEU A 454 5.30 13.87 -11.21
N ALA A 455 5.34 13.36 -12.45
CA ALA A 455 5.71 14.13 -13.63
C ALA A 455 4.80 15.35 -13.85
N SER A 456 3.47 15.14 -13.83
CA SER A 456 2.49 16.22 -13.97
C SER A 456 2.57 17.25 -12.83
N THR A 457 2.83 16.79 -11.60
CA THR A 457 3.05 17.66 -10.44
C THR A 457 4.31 18.52 -10.63
N LEU A 458 5.44 17.91 -11.03
CA LEU A 458 6.68 18.64 -11.34
C LEU A 458 6.45 19.65 -12.48
N MET A 459 5.77 19.26 -13.56
CA MET A 459 5.47 20.17 -14.68
C MET A 459 4.63 21.37 -14.23
N SER A 460 3.62 21.15 -13.37
CA SER A 460 2.82 22.25 -12.82
C SER A 460 3.64 23.17 -11.92
N LYS A 461 4.62 22.64 -11.18
CA LYS A 461 5.55 23.45 -10.38
C LYS A 461 6.46 24.28 -11.28
N LEU A 462 7.02 23.69 -12.34
CA LEU A 462 7.89 24.38 -13.29
C LEU A 462 7.18 25.53 -14.02
N GLN A 463 5.86 25.50 -14.13
CA GLN A 463 5.05 26.60 -14.68
C GLN A 463 4.82 27.76 -13.70
N SER A 464 5.02 27.56 -12.40
CA SER A 464 4.74 28.58 -11.39
C SER A 464 5.85 29.64 -11.31
N ASP A 465 5.49 30.90 -11.08
CA ASP A 465 6.44 32.04 -11.05
C ASP A 465 7.43 31.98 -9.86
N SER A 466 7.15 31.18 -8.83
CA SER A 466 7.95 31.03 -7.60
C SER A 466 8.75 29.72 -7.56
N THR A 467 9.40 29.34 -8.66
CA THR A 467 10.11 28.05 -8.79
C THR A 467 11.42 28.01 -8.01
N ASN A 468 11.50 27.16 -6.99
CA ASN A 468 12.76 26.84 -6.34
C ASN A 468 13.56 25.84 -7.20
N VAL A 469 14.56 26.35 -7.92
CA VAL A 469 15.39 25.58 -8.87
C VAL A 469 16.08 24.39 -8.21
N SER A 470 16.50 24.48 -6.94
CA SER A 470 17.20 23.38 -6.26
C SER A 470 16.25 22.22 -5.96
N HIS A 471 15.01 22.52 -5.56
CA HIS A 471 13.96 21.52 -5.30
C HIS A 471 13.46 20.88 -6.60
N CYS A 472 13.22 21.66 -7.65
CA CYS A 472 12.88 21.11 -8.97
C CYS A 472 13.99 20.19 -9.49
N ARG A 473 15.25 20.60 -9.33
CA ARG A 473 16.42 19.78 -9.69
C ARG A 473 16.47 18.46 -8.93
N ARG A 474 16.21 18.51 -7.62
CA ARG A 474 16.18 17.32 -6.75
C ARG A 474 15.05 16.40 -7.18
N LEU A 475 13.84 16.92 -7.35
CA LEU A 475 12.66 16.18 -7.78
C LEU A 475 12.82 15.53 -9.16
N MET A 476 13.36 16.24 -10.16
CA MET A 476 13.66 15.68 -11.48
C MET A 476 14.57 14.46 -11.38
N LYS A 477 15.62 14.54 -10.54
CA LYS A 477 16.54 13.42 -10.31
C LYS A 477 15.81 12.23 -9.70
N VAL A 478 14.98 12.44 -8.68
CA VAL A 478 14.23 11.38 -7.99
C VAL A 478 13.27 10.69 -8.94
N ILE A 479 12.51 11.45 -9.73
CA ILE A 479 11.59 10.89 -10.73
C ILE A 479 12.36 10.07 -11.77
N ALA A 480 13.51 10.57 -12.26
CA ALA A 480 14.35 9.83 -13.19
C ALA A 480 14.94 8.55 -12.58
N ASP A 481 15.30 8.56 -11.30
CA ASP A 481 15.82 7.40 -10.56
C ASP A 481 14.72 6.34 -10.34
N ILE A 482 13.51 6.74 -9.93
CA ILE A 482 12.34 5.84 -9.83
C ILE A 482 12.03 5.21 -11.19
N PHE A 483 12.00 6.01 -12.26
CA PHE A 483 11.80 5.51 -13.63
C PHE A 483 12.90 4.52 -14.05
N SER A 484 14.16 4.79 -13.69
CA SER A 484 15.29 3.93 -14.07
C SER A 484 15.23 2.55 -13.43
N ALA A 485 14.62 2.45 -12.24
CA ALA A 485 14.44 1.19 -11.52
C ALA A 485 13.30 0.31 -12.08
N LEU A 486 12.45 0.84 -12.96
CA LEU A 486 11.40 0.07 -13.62
C LEU A 486 11.94 -1.02 -14.54
N SER A 487 11.14 -2.07 -14.73
CA SER A 487 11.35 -3.07 -15.76
C SER A 487 11.30 -2.44 -17.16
N LEU A 488 11.92 -3.05 -18.17
CA LEU A 488 11.88 -2.51 -19.54
C LEU A 488 10.45 -2.45 -20.10
N LYS A 489 9.58 -3.38 -19.69
CA LYS A 489 8.15 -3.37 -20.05
C LYS A 489 7.44 -2.14 -19.48
N ASP A 490 7.63 -1.87 -18.18
CA ASP A 490 6.97 -0.74 -17.51
C ASP A 490 7.56 0.61 -17.95
N LYS A 491 8.87 0.68 -18.25
CA LYS A 491 9.50 1.85 -18.88
C LYS A 491 8.79 2.23 -20.19
N ASN A 492 8.44 1.24 -21.01
CA ASN A 492 7.76 1.48 -22.28
C ASN A 492 6.34 2.03 -22.09
N ILE A 493 5.59 1.52 -21.11
CA ILE A 493 4.27 2.05 -20.76
C ILE A 493 4.40 3.51 -20.30
N ALA A 494 5.30 3.78 -19.35
CA ALA A 494 5.54 5.12 -18.83
C ALA A 494 6.03 6.11 -19.90
N LEU A 495 6.84 5.67 -20.88
CA LEU A 495 7.28 6.50 -22.01
C LEU A 495 6.12 6.86 -22.95
N ALA A 496 5.23 5.90 -23.24
CA ALA A 496 4.06 6.15 -24.06
C ALA A 496 3.13 7.18 -23.39
N ASP A 497 2.91 7.04 -22.09
CA ASP A 497 2.06 7.97 -21.36
C ASP A 497 2.73 9.35 -21.16
N MET A 498 4.05 9.41 -20.99
CA MET A 498 4.79 10.68 -21.01
C MET A 498 4.64 11.40 -22.35
N LEU A 499 4.75 10.69 -23.47
CA LEU A 499 4.56 11.27 -24.80
C LEU A 499 3.14 11.79 -25.02
N ARG A 500 2.14 11.10 -24.47
CA ARG A 500 0.74 11.57 -24.47
C ARG A 500 0.58 12.84 -23.63
N LEU A 501 1.32 12.97 -22.54
CA LEU A 501 1.30 14.15 -21.68
C LEU A 501 2.03 15.35 -22.32
N SER A 502 3.22 15.13 -22.89
CA SER A 502 4.04 16.18 -23.50
C SER A 502 5.14 15.59 -24.38
N SER A 503 5.22 16.03 -25.65
CA SER A 503 6.33 15.67 -26.55
C SER A 503 7.69 16.15 -26.05
N ARG A 504 7.73 17.22 -25.25
CA ARG A 504 8.94 17.78 -24.62
C ARG A 504 9.12 17.35 -23.17
N GLY A 505 8.28 16.45 -22.66
CA GLY A 505 8.31 15.97 -21.28
C GLY A 505 8.26 17.15 -20.30
N PHE A 506 9.22 17.17 -19.37
CA PHE A 506 9.35 18.23 -18.37
C PHE A 506 9.62 19.61 -18.97
N PHE A 507 10.08 19.67 -20.23
CA PHE A 507 10.57 20.88 -20.91
C PHE A 507 9.56 21.53 -21.87
N GLY A 508 8.27 21.30 -21.64
CA GLY A 508 7.19 21.91 -22.44
C GLY A 508 6.99 23.42 -22.25
N PHE A 509 7.64 24.03 -21.25
CA PHE A 509 7.46 25.45 -20.87
C PHE A 509 8.81 26.16 -20.70
N SER A 510 8.78 27.47 -20.44
CA SER A 510 10.00 28.25 -20.15
C SER A 510 10.59 27.80 -18.81
N ILE A 511 11.79 27.22 -18.83
CA ILE A 511 12.45 26.64 -17.65
C ILE A 511 13.78 27.36 -17.40
N PRO A 512 14.19 27.50 -16.13
CA PRO A 512 15.51 28.05 -15.78
C PRO A 512 16.66 27.30 -16.48
N SER A 513 17.60 28.06 -17.06
CA SER A 513 18.74 27.50 -17.81
C SER A 513 19.53 26.46 -17.03
N ALA A 514 19.69 26.65 -15.71
CA ALA A 514 20.40 25.71 -14.84
C ALA A 514 19.80 24.28 -14.80
N LEU A 515 18.52 24.10 -15.16
CA LEU A 515 17.90 22.78 -15.30
C LEU A 515 18.12 22.22 -16.70
N THR A 516 18.03 23.07 -17.73
CA THR A 516 18.32 22.73 -19.12
C THR A 516 19.77 22.29 -19.30
N ASP A 517 20.74 23.08 -18.82
CA ASP A 517 22.17 22.79 -18.93
C ASP A 517 22.52 21.44 -18.29
N ARG A 518 21.88 21.12 -17.16
CA ARG A 518 22.10 19.84 -16.46
C ARG A 518 21.52 18.67 -17.23
N PHE A 519 20.32 18.82 -17.78
CA PHE A 519 19.71 17.79 -18.62
C PHE A 519 20.53 17.58 -19.90
N GLU A 520 21.02 18.64 -20.53
CA GLU A 520 21.92 18.52 -21.69
C GLU A 520 23.22 17.77 -21.33
N GLN A 521 23.80 18.01 -20.15
CA GLN A 521 24.92 17.21 -19.65
C GLN A 521 24.56 15.73 -19.48
N GLU A 522 23.41 15.42 -18.88
CA GLU A 522 22.94 14.03 -18.70
C GLU A 522 22.68 13.34 -20.05
N LEU A 523 22.06 14.04 -20.99
CA LEU A 523 21.81 13.60 -22.36
C LEU A 523 23.13 13.28 -23.08
N ASN A 524 24.07 14.23 -23.06
CA ASN A 524 25.39 14.05 -23.67
C ASN A 524 26.16 12.90 -23.02
N MET A 525 26.13 12.76 -21.69
CA MET A 525 26.75 11.63 -21.00
C MET A 525 26.12 10.29 -21.41
N ALA A 526 24.78 10.20 -21.51
CA ALA A 526 24.10 8.98 -21.92
C ALA A 526 24.55 8.53 -23.33
N PHE A 527 24.53 9.45 -24.31
CA PHE A 527 24.94 9.13 -25.68
C PHE A 527 26.45 8.87 -25.81
N ASN A 528 27.30 9.61 -25.07
CA ASN A 528 28.73 9.33 -25.05
C ASN A 528 29.05 7.94 -24.50
N CYS A 529 28.38 7.52 -23.41
CA CYS A 529 28.51 6.16 -22.86
C CYS A 529 28.09 5.09 -23.88
N ILE A 530 27.01 5.32 -24.63
CA ILE A 530 26.53 4.38 -25.65
C ILE A 530 27.52 4.28 -26.82
N ILE A 531 28.00 5.41 -27.33
CA ILE A 531 28.93 5.46 -28.46
C ILE A 531 30.32 4.91 -28.09
N GLN A 532 30.84 5.23 -26.91
CA GLN A 532 32.14 4.75 -26.44
C GLN A 532 32.10 3.29 -25.98
N GLY A 533 31.02 2.87 -25.32
CA GLY A 533 30.81 1.47 -24.90
C GLY A 533 30.59 0.49 -26.05
N GLY A 534 30.14 0.98 -27.21
CA GLY A 534 30.01 0.20 -28.45
C GLY A 534 31.27 0.15 -29.32
N GLY A 535 32.35 0.82 -28.93
CA GLY A 535 33.58 0.97 -29.74
C GLY A 535 34.56 -0.20 -29.72
N GLY A 536 34.28 -1.28 -28.98
CA GLY A 536 35.06 -2.51 -28.99
C GLY A 536 34.54 -3.48 -30.03
N THR A 537 35.35 -3.77 -31.06
CA THR A 537 35.13 -4.74 -32.13
C THR A 537 34.45 -6.05 -31.70
N SER A 538 33.12 -6.10 -31.76
CA SER A 538 32.35 -7.34 -31.93
C SER A 538 30.96 -6.98 -32.43
N THR A 539 30.62 -7.46 -33.63
CA THR A 539 29.43 -7.17 -34.44
C THR A 539 28.13 -7.77 -33.89
N VAL A 540 28.03 -8.04 -32.60
CA VAL A 540 26.77 -8.38 -31.94
C VAL A 540 26.83 -7.76 -30.55
N ALA A 541 26.08 -6.68 -30.32
CA ALA A 541 25.84 -6.21 -28.97
C ALA A 541 25.24 -7.38 -28.19
N SER A 542 25.94 -7.85 -27.15
CA SER A 542 25.38 -8.83 -26.22
C SER A 542 24.00 -8.33 -25.76
N PRO A 543 22.96 -9.18 -25.66
CA PRO A 543 21.62 -8.76 -25.26
C PRO A 543 21.59 -7.91 -23.99
N GLY A 544 22.51 -8.16 -23.04
CA GLY A 544 22.66 -7.39 -21.80
C GLY A 544 23.21 -5.97 -21.99
N ASN A 545 24.05 -5.73 -23.01
CA ASN A 545 24.57 -4.38 -23.31
C ASN A 545 23.51 -3.54 -24.02
N LEU A 546 22.68 -4.16 -24.87
CA LEU A 546 21.60 -3.48 -25.58
C LEU A 546 20.48 -3.02 -24.62
N SER A 547 20.08 -3.85 -23.66
CA SER A 547 19.06 -3.48 -22.67
C SER A 547 19.50 -2.36 -21.74
N MET A 548 20.80 -2.30 -21.40
CA MET A 548 21.39 -1.20 -20.64
C MET A 548 21.40 0.11 -21.46
N ALA A 549 21.82 0.05 -22.72
CA ALA A 549 21.77 1.21 -23.62
C ALA A 549 20.32 1.70 -23.82
N ALA A 550 19.37 0.79 -24.00
CA ALA A 550 17.95 1.13 -24.07
C ALA A 550 17.44 1.76 -22.78
N SER A 551 17.86 1.28 -21.61
CA SER A 551 17.49 1.89 -20.32
C SER A 551 18.08 3.30 -20.15
N LEU A 552 19.31 3.56 -20.62
CA LEU A 552 19.91 4.90 -20.60
C LEU A 552 19.15 5.88 -21.50
N VAL A 553 18.83 5.47 -22.74
CA VAL A 553 18.01 6.28 -23.65
C VAL A 553 16.60 6.49 -23.09
N ALA A 554 15.98 5.46 -22.53
CA ALA A 554 14.67 5.56 -21.88
C ALA A 554 14.67 6.61 -20.76
N ARG A 555 15.72 6.65 -19.93
CA ARG A 555 15.83 7.60 -18.82
C ARG A 555 15.82 9.05 -19.28
N VAL A 556 16.60 9.38 -20.31
CA VAL A 556 16.63 10.75 -20.85
C VAL A 556 15.39 11.07 -21.68
N ALA A 557 14.82 10.06 -22.36
CA ALA A 557 13.59 10.21 -23.12
C ALA A 557 12.36 10.42 -22.22
N PHE A 558 12.32 9.84 -21.02
CA PHE A 558 11.24 10.12 -20.08
C PHE A 558 11.25 11.58 -19.59
N GLN A 559 12.44 12.20 -19.47
CA GLN A 559 12.55 13.61 -19.10
C GLN A 559 12.22 14.56 -20.25
N ASN A 560 12.70 14.25 -21.47
CA ASN A 560 12.40 15.01 -22.69
C ASN A 560 12.42 14.08 -23.91
N PRO A 561 11.25 13.58 -24.35
CA PRO A 561 11.17 12.63 -25.46
C PRO A 561 11.72 13.22 -26.77
N GLU A 562 11.37 14.46 -27.11
CA GLU A 562 11.82 15.14 -28.33
C GLU A 562 13.34 15.28 -28.38
N ALA A 563 13.99 15.73 -27.29
CA ALA A 563 15.44 15.90 -27.25
C ALA A 563 16.20 14.56 -27.34
N ALA A 564 15.68 13.52 -26.69
CA ALA A 564 16.25 12.18 -26.76
C ALA A 564 16.13 11.59 -28.18
N LEU A 565 14.96 11.71 -28.81
CA LEU A 565 14.75 11.26 -30.20
C LEU A 565 15.62 12.06 -31.18
N ARG A 566 15.72 13.38 -31.03
CA ARG A 566 16.63 14.22 -31.84
C ARG A 566 18.08 13.75 -31.71
N SER A 567 18.52 13.42 -30.51
CA SER A 567 19.88 12.91 -30.25
C SER A 567 20.11 11.50 -30.81
N CYS A 568 19.10 10.62 -30.75
CA CYS A 568 19.11 9.32 -31.43
C CYS A 568 19.24 9.48 -32.95
N CYS A 569 18.41 10.32 -33.56
CA CYS A 569 18.43 10.57 -35.00
C CYS A 569 19.75 11.20 -35.44
N HIS A 570 20.25 12.20 -34.70
CA HIS A 570 21.54 12.82 -34.96
C HIS A 570 22.68 11.80 -34.87
N SER A 571 22.71 10.98 -33.81
CA SER A 571 23.71 9.94 -33.64
C SER A 571 23.65 8.88 -34.75
N ALA A 572 22.44 8.48 -35.17
CA ALA A 572 22.26 7.50 -36.23
C ALA A 572 22.79 7.98 -37.60
N ILE A 573 22.66 9.27 -37.90
CA ILE A 573 22.99 9.84 -39.21
C ILE A 573 24.45 10.33 -39.30
N PHE A 574 24.99 10.89 -38.21
CA PHE A 574 26.30 11.57 -38.23
C PHE A 574 27.44 10.74 -37.65
N ASN A 575 27.16 9.73 -36.81
CA ASN A 575 28.21 8.85 -36.28
C ASN A 575 28.34 7.60 -37.15
N LYS A 576 29.56 7.35 -37.66
CA LYS A 576 29.86 6.18 -38.50
C LYS A 576 29.38 4.89 -37.84
N ALA A 577 28.55 4.14 -38.58
CA ALA A 577 28.01 2.84 -38.20
C ALA A 577 27.12 2.82 -36.92
N ALA A 578 26.69 3.98 -36.41
CA ALA A 578 25.83 4.04 -35.23
C ALA A 578 24.33 3.81 -35.53
N PHE A 579 23.92 3.92 -36.81
CA PHE A 579 22.52 3.73 -37.23
C PHE A 579 21.91 2.40 -36.76
N SER A 580 22.68 1.30 -36.83
CA SER A 580 22.20 -0.04 -36.44
C SER A 580 22.00 -0.15 -34.92
N LEU A 581 22.94 0.37 -34.13
CA LEU A 581 22.84 0.43 -32.68
C LEU A 581 21.65 1.29 -32.23
N MET A 582 21.48 2.47 -32.82
CA MET A 582 20.35 3.37 -32.49
C MET A 582 19.00 2.75 -32.87
N ALA A 583 18.91 2.07 -34.03
CA ALA A 583 17.69 1.40 -34.45
C ALA A 583 17.33 0.25 -33.49
N ASN A 584 18.32 -0.57 -33.12
CA ASN A 584 18.13 -1.66 -32.15
C ASN A 584 17.73 -1.15 -30.76
N ILE A 585 18.25 0.01 -30.33
CA ILE A 585 17.83 0.64 -29.07
C ILE A 585 16.37 1.09 -29.15
N LEU A 586 15.97 1.80 -30.20
CA LEU A 586 14.59 2.27 -30.38
C LEU A 586 13.59 1.11 -30.49
N GLN A 587 13.97 0.02 -31.13
CA GLN A 587 13.17 -1.21 -31.19
C GLN A 587 12.94 -1.87 -29.82
N GLN A 588 13.79 -1.63 -28.81
CA GLN A 588 13.55 -2.04 -27.42
C GLN A 588 12.68 -1.04 -26.64
N LEU A 589 12.38 0.12 -27.25
CA LEU A 589 11.61 1.22 -26.66
C LEU A 589 10.32 1.54 -27.45
N PRO A 590 9.45 0.55 -27.79
CA PRO A 590 8.22 0.79 -28.55
C PRO A 590 7.28 1.86 -27.96
N GLY A 591 7.39 2.16 -26.66
CA GLY A 591 6.67 3.26 -26.02
C GLY A 591 6.95 4.63 -26.66
N LEU A 592 8.14 4.81 -27.25
CA LEU A 592 8.52 6.02 -28.00
C LEU A 592 7.95 6.06 -29.43
N GLY A 593 7.62 4.90 -30.00
CA GLY A 593 6.90 4.81 -31.28
C GLY A 593 5.41 5.15 -31.14
N GLY A 594 4.92 5.19 -29.89
CA GLY A 594 3.55 5.44 -29.47
C GLY A 594 2.53 4.57 -30.19
N GLN A 595 2.29 3.43 -29.57
CA GLN A 595 1.15 2.59 -29.84
C GLN A 595 0.26 2.65 -28.62
N VAL A 596 -0.93 3.23 -28.77
CA VAL A 596 -2.20 2.74 -28.22
C VAL A 596 -3.35 3.56 -28.85
N GLU A 597 -3.12 4.81 -29.29
CA GLU A 597 -4.10 5.57 -30.11
C GLU A 597 -3.38 6.31 -31.24
N ARG A 598 -3.60 5.83 -32.47
CA ARG A 598 -2.91 6.23 -33.70
C ARG A 598 -3.06 7.73 -33.96
N LYS A 599 -1.97 8.53 -33.80
CA LYS A 599 -1.63 9.72 -34.63
C LYS A 599 -0.50 10.63 -34.10
N SER A 600 -0.05 10.58 -32.84
CA SER A 600 0.78 11.68 -32.27
C SER A 600 2.29 11.42 -32.13
N SER A 601 2.74 10.18 -31.98
CA SER A 601 4.12 9.82 -31.60
C SER A 601 5.07 9.55 -32.77
N SER A 602 4.62 8.80 -33.78
CA SER A 602 5.37 8.58 -35.02
C SER A 602 5.64 9.88 -35.76
N VAL A 603 4.75 10.87 -35.59
CA VAL A 603 4.92 12.26 -36.02
C VAL A 603 6.15 12.89 -35.39
N LEU A 604 6.46 12.62 -34.11
CA LEU A 604 7.59 13.24 -33.42
C LEU A 604 8.94 12.75 -33.96
N LEU A 605 9.11 11.43 -34.14
CA LEU A 605 10.31 10.86 -34.74
C LEU A 605 10.51 11.37 -36.16
N CYS A 606 9.46 11.31 -36.99
CA CYS A 606 9.50 11.81 -38.36
C CYS A 606 9.81 13.31 -38.42
N SER A 607 9.27 14.11 -37.50
CA SER A 607 9.57 15.54 -37.39
C SER A 607 11.02 15.80 -37.02
N CYS A 608 11.59 15.05 -36.06
CA CYS A 608 13.00 15.15 -35.69
C CYS A 608 13.92 14.82 -36.87
N LEU A 609 13.60 13.78 -37.63
CA LEU A 609 14.35 13.40 -38.83
C LEU A 609 14.21 14.44 -39.95
N GLN A 610 13.00 14.98 -40.16
CA GLN A 610 12.76 16.02 -41.16
C GLN A 610 13.51 17.32 -40.82
N GLU A 611 13.61 17.69 -39.55
CA GLU A 611 14.40 18.83 -39.08
C GLU A 611 15.88 18.66 -39.43
N ILE A 612 16.44 17.46 -39.24
CA ILE A 612 17.84 17.16 -39.59
C ILE A 612 18.09 17.33 -41.09
N ILE A 613 17.17 16.84 -41.94
CA ILE A 613 17.28 16.97 -43.41
C ILE A 613 17.17 18.43 -43.85
N LYS A 614 16.30 19.23 -43.20
CA LYS A 614 16.09 20.65 -43.54
C LYS A 614 17.24 21.55 -43.10
N THR A 615 17.89 21.23 -41.97
CA THR A 615 18.92 22.07 -41.37
C THR A 615 20.30 21.88 -42.01
N LYS A 616 20.60 20.70 -42.56
CA LYS A 616 21.90 20.39 -43.17
C LYS A 616 21.76 19.52 -44.42
N SER A 617 22.43 19.89 -45.52
CA SER A 617 22.53 19.02 -46.69
C SER A 617 23.37 17.78 -46.37
N LEU A 618 22.75 16.61 -46.44
CA LEU A 618 23.40 15.32 -46.17
C LEU A 618 24.40 14.94 -47.28
N SER A 619 25.59 14.51 -46.89
CA SER A 619 26.58 13.84 -47.73
C SER A 619 26.10 12.47 -48.22
N ALA A 620 26.77 11.88 -49.21
CA ALA A 620 26.38 10.56 -49.73
C ALA A 620 26.36 9.46 -48.65
N ASN A 621 27.35 9.46 -47.75
CA ASN A 621 27.43 8.52 -46.65
C ASN A 621 26.35 8.79 -45.57
N GLU A 622 26.06 10.05 -45.24
CA GLU A 622 24.97 10.38 -44.30
C GLU A 622 23.59 10.01 -44.88
N LYS A 623 23.38 10.14 -46.21
CA LYS A 623 22.17 9.68 -46.92
C LYS A 623 22.00 8.17 -46.85
N GLU A 624 23.09 7.41 -47.01
CA GLU A 624 23.06 5.95 -46.88
C GLU A 624 22.73 5.51 -45.46
N GLN A 625 23.36 6.11 -44.44
CA GLN A 625 23.05 5.84 -43.03
C GLN A 625 21.61 6.18 -42.67
N PHE A 626 21.08 7.29 -43.19
CA PHE A 626 19.67 7.67 -43.02
C PHE A 626 18.70 6.62 -43.60
N LEU A 627 18.96 6.13 -44.81
CA LEU A 627 18.14 5.10 -45.45
C LEU A 627 18.19 3.77 -44.68
N GLN A 628 19.39 3.33 -44.28
CA GLN A 628 19.58 2.10 -43.51
C GLN A 628 18.93 2.19 -42.12
N PHE A 629 18.98 3.36 -41.48
CA PHE A 629 18.30 3.60 -40.21
C PHE A 629 16.78 3.42 -40.32
N LEU A 630 16.15 4.08 -41.31
CA LEU A 630 14.71 3.95 -41.54
C LEU A 630 14.29 2.54 -41.93
N GLU A 631 15.09 1.86 -42.76
CA GLU A 631 14.84 0.47 -43.13
C GLU A 631 14.77 -0.44 -41.89
N LEU A 632 15.71 -0.28 -40.95
CA LEU A 632 15.71 -1.06 -39.72
C LEU A 632 14.50 -0.75 -38.82
N LEU A 633 14.08 0.52 -38.72
CA LEU A 633 12.91 0.90 -37.92
C LEU A 633 11.57 0.37 -38.49
N MET A 634 11.50 0.19 -39.81
CA MET A 634 10.31 -0.36 -40.49
C MET A 634 10.22 -1.89 -40.41
N LYS A 635 11.32 -2.59 -40.12
CA LYS A 635 11.33 -4.06 -40.00
C LYS A 635 10.67 -4.51 -38.68
N PRO A 636 9.79 -5.52 -38.70
CA PRO A 636 9.26 -6.12 -37.48
C PRO A 636 10.35 -6.91 -36.74
N VAL A 637 10.34 -6.88 -35.41
CA VAL A 637 11.37 -7.56 -34.57
C VAL A 637 10.80 -8.85 -34.00
N MET A 638 11.32 -10.01 -34.42
CA MET A 638 10.93 -11.29 -33.81
C MET A 638 11.69 -11.52 -32.50
N THR A 639 10.99 -11.77 -31.38
CA THR A 639 11.61 -12.26 -30.15
C THR A 639 11.51 -13.77 -30.00
N VAL A 640 12.51 -14.36 -29.32
CA VAL A 640 12.75 -15.81 -29.17
C VAL A 640 11.84 -16.47 -28.12
N GLU A 641 10.98 -15.73 -27.42
CA GLU A 641 9.99 -16.32 -26.50
C GLU A 641 8.60 -16.11 -27.08
N GLY A 642 7.90 -17.24 -27.27
CA GLY A 642 6.60 -17.31 -27.93
C GLY A 642 5.56 -16.41 -27.28
N GLU A 643 4.64 -15.91 -28.11
CA GLU A 643 3.46 -15.13 -27.76
C GLU A 643 3.68 -13.65 -27.43
N GLU A 644 4.06 -12.85 -28.44
CA GLU A 644 3.49 -11.52 -28.74
C GLU A 644 4.18 -10.97 -30.01
N ARG A 645 3.43 -10.82 -31.11
CA ARG A 645 3.94 -10.25 -32.38
C ARG A 645 4.39 -8.80 -32.15
N ARG A 646 5.70 -8.51 -32.16
CA ARG A 646 6.17 -7.11 -32.09
C ARG A 646 5.91 -6.40 -33.41
N GLN A 647 5.24 -5.26 -33.31
CA GLN A 647 4.98 -4.35 -34.42
C GLN A 647 6.24 -3.52 -34.73
N SER A 648 6.39 -3.07 -35.97
CA SER A 648 7.50 -2.20 -36.39
C SER A 648 7.51 -0.90 -35.59
N PHE A 649 8.70 -0.34 -35.32
CA PHE A 649 8.82 0.94 -34.61
C PHE A 649 8.26 2.11 -35.44
N LEU A 650 8.35 2.01 -36.77
CA LEU A 650 7.81 2.97 -37.72
C LEU A 650 7.05 2.23 -38.82
N LEU A 651 5.87 2.73 -39.22
CA LEU A 651 5.13 2.12 -40.31
C LEU A 651 5.63 2.64 -41.67
N PRO A 652 5.73 1.79 -42.71
CA PRO A 652 6.06 2.23 -44.06
C PRO A 652 5.16 3.36 -44.58
N GLN A 653 3.87 3.33 -44.20
CA GLN A 653 2.88 4.36 -44.48
C GLN A 653 3.32 5.75 -43.97
N GLU A 654 3.84 5.81 -42.75
CA GLU A 654 4.25 7.06 -42.10
C GLU A 654 5.47 7.65 -42.78
N VAL A 655 6.44 6.82 -43.19
CA VAL A 655 7.61 7.25 -43.96
C VAL A 655 7.19 7.89 -45.29
N VAL A 656 6.28 7.25 -46.01
CA VAL A 656 5.77 7.75 -47.29
C VAL A 656 5.03 9.08 -47.10
N ASN A 657 4.16 9.17 -46.10
CA ASN A 657 3.39 10.38 -45.84
C ASN A 657 4.24 11.57 -45.37
N PHE A 658 5.31 11.33 -44.59
CA PHE A 658 6.16 12.40 -44.05
C PHE A 658 7.30 12.83 -44.97
N PHE A 659 7.94 11.89 -45.67
CA PHE A 659 9.15 12.18 -46.44
C PHE A 659 8.94 12.14 -47.96
N VAL A 660 8.04 11.29 -48.45
CA VAL A 660 7.84 11.12 -49.89
C VAL A 660 6.81 12.13 -50.38
N LEU A 661 5.54 12.03 -49.93
CA LEU A 661 4.42 12.84 -50.44
C LEU A 661 4.70 14.36 -50.43
N PRO A 662 5.22 14.98 -49.35
CA PRO A 662 5.42 16.42 -49.30
C PRO A 662 6.53 16.93 -50.24
N ASN A 663 7.43 16.04 -50.69
CA ASN A 663 8.57 16.38 -51.52
C ASN A 663 8.44 15.84 -52.97
N ILE A 664 7.25 15.36 -53.39
CA ILE A 664 7.02 14.84 -54.75
C ILE A 664 7.20 15.93 -55.83
N SER A 665 6.85 17.18 -55.52
CA SER A 665 6.95 18.31 -56.45
C SER A 665 8.36 18.88 -56.57
N THR A 666 9.24 18.59 -55.61
CA THR A 666 10.67 18.95 -55.71
C THR A 666 11.35 17.99 -56.66
N VAL A 667 11.57 18.44 -57.89
CA VAL A 667 12.17 17.66 -58.97
C VAL A 667 13.53 17.10 -58.54
N GLY A 668 13.61 15.78 -58.35
CA GLY A 668 14.85 15.02 -58.53
C GLY A 668 15.80 14.88 -57.34
N GLU A 669 15.31 14.54 -56.14
CA GLU A 669 16.20 13.99 -55.11
C GLU A 669 16.17 12.45 -55.14
N CYS A 670 17.29 11.82 -55.52
CA CYS A 670 17.47 10.36 -55.47
C CYS A 670 17.06 9.75 -54.11
N LEU A 671 17.16 10.53 -53.03
CA LEU A 671 16.78 10.14 -51.68
C LEU A 671 15.28 9.77 -51.56
N ILE A 672 14.38 10.54 -52.19
CA ILE A 672 12.92 10.30 -52.14
C ILE A 672 12.56 8.98 -52.84
N ILE A 673 13.23 8.72 -53.96
CA ILE A 673 13.10 7.50 -54.74
C ILE A 673 13.56 6.29 -53.92
N PHE A 674 14.74 6.39 -53.29
CA PHE A 674 15.25 5.32 -52.45
C PHE A 674 14.36 5.09 -51.23
N LEU A 675 13.80 6.13 -50.60
CA LEU A 675 12.85 5.99 -49.49
C LEU A 675 11.57 5.25 -49.89
N LEU A 676 10.99 5.59 -51.05
CA LEU A 676 9.81 4.91 -51.57
C LEU A 676 10.11 3.45 -51.89
N HIS A 677 11.26 3.18 -52.52
CA HIS A 677 11.73 1.81 -52.78
C HIS A 677 11.89 1.02 -51.47
N THR A 678 12.55 1.60 -50.46
CA THR A 678 12.78 0.95 -49.17
C THR A 678 11.46 0.65 -48.46
N ALA A 679 10.52 1.59 -48.40
CA ALA A 679 9.21 1.39 -47.78
C ALA A 679 8.39 0.28 -48.45
N LEU A 680 8.44 0.20 -49.80
CA LEU A 680 7.76 -0.86 -50.57
C LEU A 680 8.44 -2.23 -50.49
N SER A 681 9.71 -2.27 -50.06
CA SER A 681 10.49 -3.51 -49.93
C SER A 681 10.33 -4.19 -48.57
N VAL A 682 9.69 -3.52 -47.60
CA VAL A 682 9.40 -4.08 -46.28
C VAL A 682 8.21 -5.03 -46.39
N GLU A 683 8.43 -6.31 -46.09
CA GLU A 683 7.35 -7.31 -46.04
C GLU A 683 6.50 -7.08 -44.80
N VAL A 684 5.27 -6.61 -45.00
CA VAL A 684 4.27 -6.46 -43.93
C VAL A 684 3.36 -7.69 -43.97
N GLU A 685 3.52 -8.62 -43.03
CA GLU A 685 2.55 -9.72 -42.84
C GLU A 685 1.30 -9.17 -42.14
N GLU A 686 0.24 -8.87 -42.90
CA GLU A 686 -1.08 -8.59 -42.32
C GLU A 686 -1.95 -9.86 -42.29
N PRO A 687 -2.51 -10.27 -41.12
CA PRO A 687 -3.56 -11.28 -41.08
C PRO A 687 -4.81 -10.73 -41.78
N GLY A 688 -5.32 -11.49 -42.74
CA GLY A 688 -6.29 -11.04 -43.74
C GLY A 688 -7.51 -10.31 -43.19
N LEU A 689 -7.72 -9.07 -43.70
CA LEU A 689 -8.99 -8.37 -44.02
C LEU A 689 -8.78 -6.84 -44.19
N SER A 690 -7.59 -6.28 -43.92
CA SER A 690 -7.28 -4.87 -44.16
C SER A 690 -6.72 -4.59 -45.57
N PRO A 691 -7.08 -3.46 -46.20
CA PRO A 691 -6.43 -3.00 -47.43
C PRO A 691 -4.95 -2.70 -47.18
N HIS A 692 -4.09 -2.96 -48.16
CA HIS A 692 -2.66 -2.66 -48.05
C HIS A 692 -2.45 -1.17 -47.72
N TRP A 693 -1.54 -0.85 -46.79
CA TRP A 693 -1.27 0.51 -46.29
C TRP A 693 -1.00 1.58 -47.37
N VAL A 694 -0.67 1.15 -48.59
CA VAL A 694 -0.44 2.04 -49.74
C VAL A 694 -1.74 2.71 -50.18
N LEU A 695 -2.89 2.05 -50.00
CA LEU A 695 -4.20 2.64 -50.30
C LEU A 695 -4.53 3.80 -49.36
N ASP A 696 -3.93 3.82 -48.17
CA ASP A 696 -4.03 4.90 -47.20
C ASP A 696 -3.01 6.03 -47.44
N CYS A 697 -2.11 5.87 -48.43
CA CYS A 697 -1.18 6.89 -48.90
C CYS A 697 -1.60 7.35 -50.30
N SER A 698 -2.28 8.50 -50.43
CA SER A 698 -2.81 9.08 -51.68
C SER A 698 -2.24 8.42 -52.96
N PRO A 699 -2.93 7.44 -53.58
CA PRO A 699 -2.32 6.49 -54.51
C PRO A 699 -1.89 7.13 -55.83
N PHE A 700 -2.57 8.19 -56.26
CA PHE A 700 -2.27 8.90 -57.52
C PHE A 700 -0.88 9.59 -57.53
N PRO A 701 -0.50 10.38 -56.52
CA PRO A 701 0.87 10.89 -56.38
C PRO A 701 1.95 9.81 -56.41
N LEU A 702 1.72 8.67 -55.76
CA LEU A 702 2.68 7.56 -55.74
C LEU A 702 2.81 6.91 -57.12
N LEU A 703 1.68 6.66 -57.80
CA LEU A 703 1.68 6.17 -59.19
C LEU A 703 2.39 7.13 -60.15
N TYR A 704 2.26 8.45 -59.95
CA TYR A 704 2.97 9.45 -60.73
C TYR A 704 4.49 9.38 -60.52
N VAL A 705 4.96 9.29 -59.27
CA VAL A 705 6.39 9.14 -58.94
C VAL A 705 6.94 7.81 -59.49
N LEU A 706 6.18 6.72 -59.35
CA LEU A 706 6.54 5.41 -59.89
C LEU A 706 6.58 5.41 -61.42
N ALA A 707 5.66 6.13 -62.08
CA ALA A 707 5.66 6.30 -63.54
C ALA A 707 6.83 7.18 -64.02
N GLN A 708 7.18 8.23 -63.29
CA GLN A 708 8.41 9.00 -63.55
C GLN A 708 9.66 8.14 -63.36
N LEU A 709 9.70 7.31 -62.32
CA LEU A 709 10.77 6.37 -62.04
C LEU A 709 10.94 5.36 -63.16
N LEU A 710 9.85 4.76 -63.64
CA LEU A 710 9.83 3.89 -64.81
C LEU A 710 10.29 4.62 -66.07
N SER A 711 9.86 5.86 -66.28
CA SER A 711 10.30 6.68 -67.42
C SER A 711 11.80 6.99 -67.36
N GLN A 712 12.34 7.30 -66.18
CA GLN A 712 13.77 7.58 -65.96
C GLN A 712 14.63 6.31 -66.00
N THR A 713 14.18 5.18 -65.44
CA THR A 713 14.88 3.89 -65.57
C THR A 713 14.84 3.37 -67.00
N VAL A 714 13.75 3.56 -67.76
CA VAL A 714 13.71 3.25 -69.20
C VAL A 714 14.68 4.15 -69.99
N ARG A 715 14.83 5.43 -69.61
CA ARG A 715 15.87 6.31 -70.19
C ARG A 715 17.29 5.89 -69.78
N PHE A 716 17.52 5.49 -68.53
CA PHE A 716 18.83 5.02 -68.05
C PHE A 716 19.22 3.66 -68.66
N VAL A 717 18.27 2.73 -68.81
CA VAL A 717 18.46 1.43 -69.47
C VAL A 717 18.75 1.63 -70.97
N SER A 718 18.18 2.67 -71.61
CA SER A 718 18.57 3.03 -72.99
C SER A 718 20.00 3.58 -73.12
N CYS A 719 20.58 4.10 -72.02
CA CYS A 719 21.93 4.64 -71.99
C CYS A 719 22.99 3.61 -71.51
N TRP A 720 22.56 2.49 -70.92
CA TRP A 720 23.44 1.43 -70.39
C TRP A 720 23.40 0.09 -71.14
N CYS A 721 22.72 -0.01 -72.28
CA CYS A 721 22.87 -1.13 -73.22
C CYS A 721 24.24 -1.16 -73.95
N SER A 722 25.33 -0.85 -73.23
CA SER A 722 26.71 -1.11 -73.67
C SER A 722 27.60 -1.65 -72.53
N GLY A 723 27.03 -2.22 -71.46
CA GLY A 723 27.83 -2.94 -70.46
C GLY A 723 27.04 -3.77 -69.45
N GLY A 724 26.96 -5.09 -69.67
CA GLY A 724 26.85 -6.14 -68.64
C GLY A 724 25.49 -6.34 -67.90
N PRO A 725 24.84 -7.50 -67.99
CA PRO A 725 23.55 -7.75 -67.34
C PRO A 725 23.72 -8.54 -66.04
N GLU A 726 23.65 -7.94 -64.85
CA GLU A 726 23.50 -8.77 -63.63
C GLU A 726 22.84 -8.13 -62.39
N LEU A 727 22.34 -6.88 -62.43
CA LEU A 727 21.74 -6.24 -61.24
C LEU A 727 20.27 -5.79 -61.39
N CYS A 728 19.60 -6.04 -62.52
CA CYS A 728 18.25 -5.50 -62.79
C CYS A 728 17.11 -6.54 -62.91
N SER A 729 17.35 -7.85 -62.81
CA SER A 729 16.31 -8.85 -63.11
C SER A 729 15.31 -9.10 -61.97
N GLY A 730 15.73 -8.97 -60.71
CA GLY A 730 14.88 -9.29 -59.55
C GLY A 730 13.86 -8.21 -59.19
N SER A 731 14.23 -6.92 -59.32
CA SER A 731 13.38 -5.80 -58.91
C SER A 731 12.22 -5.57 -59.90
N THR A 732 12.50 -5.60 -61.20
CA THR A 732 11.54 -5.28 -62.27
C THR A 732 10.28 -6.16 -62.27
N THR A 733 10.38 -7.40 -61.80
CA THR A 733 9.28 -8.36 -61.74
C THR A 733 8.31 -8.07 -60.59
N ARG A 734 8.83 -7.63 -59.42
CA ARG A 734 8.01 -7.18 -58.27
C ARG A 734 7.26 -5.88 -58.60
N TRP A 735 7.89 -4.95 -59.31
CA TRP A 735 7.30 -3.68 -59.75
C TRP A 735 6.12 -3.86 -60.73
N ARG A 736 6.24 -4.80 -61.69
CA ARG A 736 5.14 -5.09 -62.63
C ARG A 736 3.91 -5.67 -61.94
N ASN A 737 4.10 -6.54 -60.95
CA ASN A 737 2.99 -7.14 -60.21
C ASN A 737 2.24 -6.10 -59.36
N TRP A 738 2.94 -5.10 -58.83
CA TRP A 738 2.36 -3.99 -58.08
C TRP A 738 1.53 -3.03 -58.94
N ILE A 739 2.05 -2.65 -60.12
CA ILE A 739 1.29 -1.80 -61.06
C ILE A 739 0.08 -2.56 -61.60
N GLY A 740 0.20 -3.87 -61.83
CA GLY A 740 -0.94 -4.72 -62.20
C GLY A 740 -2.05 -4.73 -61.15
N ALA A 741 -1.69 -4.79 -59.86
CA ALA A 741 -2.66 -4.79 -58.75
C ALA A 741 -3.37 -3.43 -58.57
N CYS A 742 -2.65 -2.30 -58.69
CA CYS A 742 -3.23 -0.97 -58.57
C CYS A 742 -4.10 -0.53 -59.77
N VAL A 743 -3.93 -1.14 -60.94
CA VAL A 743 -4.74 -0.84 -62.14
C VAL A 743 -6.01 -1.70 -62.20
N SER A 744 -6.08 -2.78 -61.39
CA SER A 744 -7.23 -3.69 -61.31
C SER A 744 -8.25 -3.37 -60.21
N THR A 745 -7.96 -2.40 -59.34
CA THR A 745 -8.85 -1.80 -58.34
C THR A 745 -9.17 -0.37 -58.74
#